data_AF-A0A151AE47-F1
#
_entry.id   AF-A0A151AE47-F1
#
_cell.length_a   1.000
_cell.length_b   1.000
_cell.length_c   1.000
_cell.angle_alpha   90.00
_cell.angle_beta   90.00
_cell.angle_gamma   90.00
#
_symmetry.space_group_name_H-M   'P 1'
#
loop_
_entity.id
_entity.type
_entity.pdbx_description
1 polymer ?
#
loop_
_entity_poly.entity_id
_entity_poly.type
_entity_poly.pdbx_seq_one_letter_code
_entity_poly.pdbx_strand_id
1 'polypeptide(L)'
;MTITRTLSERLPREARRRLPPLDRDAASRLKDRLSAGTEALTGLPTRVRRRADERTGRAIEDGVRRLTNENGFDDWDLPDDPVLDRFLSRYGLDDARLDERTLESIRNRLVAGPDGGTTRPLDRLVAELSARSGTDGDRPAERQFVEALSRLRADEDDPIRSLNDLLERDAIETAQRVEQLVVEDLPELLRRSRVDTNTDRGDRLPVAAALAAMTVIVDGEGVDPAVERGLVELASCLGRALDDGGDSPERALSELVRKYREDGLDLETLRSKPTGSAALVVLFVVNLVGMGVGAWLSYRHAPPIPEEVRGPDGTVLATAEQVRAGKKAFQANGLMNQGSILGNGAYFDADLTADALRLKAEFMREYYARKQGIESVEALDGDERAAIEERVRRDLDTDAPEGPILRYSAAEADAHRRIREAYVERYHEGDRNRGIPEGFVGSAEQAERVADFALWTAWMAHTDRPNADHSYTNDWPYEPAVGNRPTGQVLVWSTISLVLLVGGGALGVWAYHALDFAEPTTDVIDVPSPDEVSVTPAQYAAAWYVPVAGALFVVQALTGALLAHYYIERTGFFGIGDAIGIDIVSLLPFATVRTWHVNLAVLWITTLWLAGGLFLPGLFGDDDPPWQAAGTTALLGLLVTATVGAFAGVWLGIRGAFGTPEEGELWWWLGSEGLEYLEVGRLWKLLLLAGFAGWTGLVLRSVRRMDDSPTGLGHFLAYAGGSIALLFGASMLYTPETNVAVTEFWRWWVVHMWVEGVFEFFVTAVISVALVSMELIERRDAEKAILFEVFAIMGAGIVGVSHHYWWVGLPDFWVPLGTTFSTLEFVPLVFVLYRSLGEYRSLRAQGEEFPYEIPLLFILGSSVWNFVGGGVLGFFVNLPVINYYEHGTYLTVAHAHAATFGAFGLLALGLGTYILRVVTPEEAWDPTWFRGSFWLTNVGLAVMTLASLLPVGFAQLRTVYTEGYAEARSLEFYERPRVQALLWARTLGDTPMILGALAFTVGAVRQLYRARRPPTERHRKTPGA
;
A
#
# COMPACT_ATOMS: atom_id res chain seq x y z
N MET A 1 -48.07 3.39 5.47
CA MET A 1 -49.30 2.97 4.77
C MET A 1 -49.26 1.53 4.25
N THR A 2 -48.13 0.80 4.32
CA THR A 2 -48.05 -0.60 3.83
C THR A 2 -48.15 -1.67 4.94
N ILE A 3 -47.86 -1.32 6.20
CA ILE A 3 -48.02 -2.24 7.34
C ILE A 3 -49.50 -2.41 7.75
N THR A 4 -50.33 -1.41 7.47
CA THR A 4 -51.77 -1.40 7.80
C THR A 4 -52.59 -2.34 6.90
N ARG A 5 -52.05 -2.77 5.76
CA ARG A 5 -52.74 -3.66 4.81
C ARG A 5 -52.63 -5.14 5.24
N THR A 6 -51.47 -5.55 5.77
CA THR A 6 -51.18 -6.94 6.16
C THR A 6 -51.91 -7.38 7.44
N LEU A 7 -52.21 -6.46 8.37
CA LEU A 7 -52.90 -6.77 9.63
C LEU A 7 -54.43 -6.89 9.49
N SER A 8 -55.02 -6.42 8.39
CA SER A 8 -56.48 -6.44 8.19
C SER A 8 -57.04 -7.75 7.65
N GLU A 9 -56.18 -8.63 7.10
CA GLU A 9 -56.57 -9.86 6.39
C GLU A 9 -56.56 -11.13 7.27
N ARG A 10 -56.03 -11.06 8.50
CA ARG A 10 -55.86 -12.25 9.37
C ARG A 10 -56.71 -12.29 10.65
N LEU A 11 -57.58 -11.31 10.89
CA LEU A 11 -58.42 -11.29 12.11
C LEU A 11 -59.84 -11.83 11.86
N PRO A 12 -60.31 -12.83 12.64
CA PRO A 12 -61.69 -13.31 12.60
C PRO A 12 -62.73 -12.21 12.86
N ARG A 13 -63.90 -12.35 12.24
CA ARG A 13 -64.94 -11.31 12.11
C ARG A 13 -65.53 -10.77 13.42
N GLU A 14 -65.26 -11.37 14.58
CA GLU A 14 -65.86 -10.97 15.85
C GLU A 14 -65.06 -9.91 16.64
N ALA A 15 -63.78 -9.68 16.31
CA ALA A 15 -62.94 -8.70 17.02
C ALA A 15 -63.07 -7.25 16.51
N ARG A 16 -63.83 -6.98 15.44
CA ARG A 16 -63.92 -5.64 14.79
C ARG A 16 -64.89 -4.65 15.45
N ARG A 17 -65.61 -5.02 16.52
CA ARG A 17 -66.75 -4.21 17.02
C ARG A 17 -66.51 -3.37 18.28
N ARG A 18 -65.28 -3.27 18.83
CA ARG A 18 -65.13 -2.76 20.21
C ARG A 18 -64.18 -1.62 20.52
N LEU A 19 -63.65 -0.83 19.57
CA LEU A 19 -62.95 0.41 19.97
C LEU A 19 -63.26 1.67 19.12
N PRO A 20 -63.50 2.85 19.74
CA PRO A 20 -64.02 4.09 19.13
C PRO A 20 -62.91 5.11 18.77
N PRO A 21 -63.25 6.28 18.14
CA PRO A 21 -62.32 7.09 17.36
C PRO A 21 -61.59 8.21 18.13
N LEU A 22 -60.45 8.62 17.57
CA LEU A 22 -59.52 9.68 18.00
C LEU A 22 -60.14 11.09 18.02
N ASP A 23 -59.81 11.90 19.05
CA ASP A 23 -60.16 13.32 19.15
C ASP A 23 -58.95 14.26 18.90
N ARG A 24 -59.26 15.40 18.27
CA ARG A 24 -58.43 16.30 17.44
C ARG A 24 -57.56 17.30 18.19
N ASP A 25 -57.50 17.27 19.52
CA ASP A 25 -56.81 18.28 20.33
C ASP A 25 -55.30 18.00 20.57
N ALA A 26 -54.81 16.87 20.05
CA ALA A 26 -53.39 16.52 20.05
C ALA A 26 -52.62 17.11 18.85
N ALA A 27 -53.33 17.51 17.79
CA ALA A 27 -52.71 17.96 16.54
C ALA A 27 -52.26 19.44 16.56
N SER A 28 -52.90 20.30 17.36
CA SER A 28 -52.47 21.71 17.52
C SER A 28 -51.23 21.83 18.43
N ARG A 29 -51.16 21.04 19.51
CA ARG A 29 -50.00 20.99 20.43
C ARG A 29 -48.74 20.44 19.77
N LEU A 30 -48.90 19.62 18.72
CA LEU A 30 -47.78 19.07 17.95
C LEU A 30 -47.19 20.12 16.99
N LYS A 31 -48.01 21.04 16.46
CA LYS A 31 -47.58 22.07 15.51
C LYS A 31 -46.77 23.19 16.18
N ASP A 32 -47.14 23.60 17.39
CA ASP A 32 -46.39 24.60 18.16
C ASP A 32 -45.05 24.06 18.67
N ARG A 33 -44.97 22.75 18.98
CA ARG A 33 -43.70 22.10 19.32
C ARG A 33 -42.79 21.84 18.11
N LEU A 34 -43.35 21.74 16.91
CA LEU A 34 -42.58 21.56 15.67
C LEU A 34 -42.05 22.89 15.08
N SER A 35 -42.57 24.04 15.52
CA SER A 35 -42.12 25.37 15.06
C SER A 35 -40.89 25.89 15.83
N ALA A 36 -40.67 25.39 17.05
CA ALA A 36 -39.47 25.64 17.85
C ALA A 36 -38.25 24.77 17.43
N GLY A 37 -38.40 23.97 16.38
CA GLY A 37 -37.40 23.04 15.85
C GLY A 37 -36.51 23.59 14.74
N THR A 38 -36.45 24.90 14.49
CA THR A 38 -35.75 25.44 13.30
C THR A 38 -34.56 26.36 13.58
N GLU A 39 -34.23 26.70 14.83
CA GLU A 39 -33.14 27.66 15.10
C GLU A 39 -32.03 27.21 16.06
N ALA A 40 -32.01 25.95 16.49
CA ALA A 40 -30.86 25.37 17.20
C ALA A 40 -30.45 24.04 16.58
N LEU A 41 -30.19 24.10 15.28
CA LEU A 41 -29.56 23.08 14.44
C LEU A 41 -28.04 23.01 14.72
N THR A 42 -27.65 22.58 15.91
CA THR A 42 -26.26 22.25 16.26
C THR A 42 -26.24 20.98 17.11
N GLY A 43 -26.32 19.82 16.47
CA GLY A 43 -26.27 18.55 17.19
C GLY A 43 -26.73 17.36 16.36
N LEU A 44 -26.09 17.15 15.20
CA LEU A 44 -26.33 15.98 14.37
C LEU A 44 -25.52 14.79 14.91
N PRO A 45 -26.20 13.82 15.55
CA PRO A 45 -26.07 12.44 15.08
C PRO A 45 -27.43 11.75 14.98
N THR A 46 -28.22 12.10 13.96
CA THR A 46 -29.45 11.36 13.57
C THR A 46 -29.24 10.45 12.35
N ARG A 47 -27.98 10.11 12.02
CA ARG A 47 -27.68 8.98 11.12
C ARG A 47 -27.44 7.66 11.86
N VAL A 48 -27.18 7.70 13.17
CA VAL A 48 -26.97 6.50 14.00
C VAL A 48 -28.30 5.84 14.35
N ARG A 49 -29.34 6.62 14.67
CA ARG A 49 -30.59 6.06 15.19
C ARG A 49 -31.46 5.33 14.16
N ARG A 50 -31.35 5.64 12.86
CA ARG A 50 -32.10 4.91 11.83
C ARG A 50 -31.57 3.48 11.59
N ARG A 51 -30.33 3.18 12.01
CA ARG A 51 -29.72 1.85 11.81
C ARG A 51 -30.03 0.84 12.91
N ALA A 52 -30.52 1.31 14.06
CA ALA A 52 -30.92 0.46 15.19
C ALA A 52 -32.33 -0.14 14.98
N ASP A 53 -33.31 0.64 14.50
CA ASP A 53 -34.70 0.16 14.42
C ASP A 53 -34.97 -0.88 13.31
N GLU A 54 -34.16 -0.91 12.24
CA GLU A 54 -34.32 -1.89 11.15
C GLU A 54 -33.70 -3.28 11.45
N ARG A 55 -32.84 -3.39 12.48
CA ARG A 55 -32.20 -4.65 12.91
C ARG A 55 -32.99 -5.35 14.01
N THR A 56 -33.51 -4.60 14.98
CA THR A 56 -34.34 -5.14 16.06
C THR A 56 -35.70 -5.64 15.56
N GLY A 57 -36.29 -4.96 14.57
CA GLY A 57 -37.53 -5.41 13.94
C GLY A 57 -37.41 -6.74 13.19
N ARG A 58 -36.26 -6.99 12.54
CA ARG A 58 -35.99 -8.27 11.84
C ARG A 58 -35.68 -9.41 12.80
N ALA A 59 -34.97 -9.15 13.89
CA ALA A 59 -34.68 -10.15 14.91
C ALA A 59 -35.95 -10.68 15.63
N ILE A 60 -36.97 -9.82 15.80
CA ILE A 60 -38.25 -10.21 16.41
C ILE A 60 -39.13 -10.97 15.40
N GLU A 61 -39.14 -10.58 14.12
CA GLU A 61 -39.89 -11.27 13.07
C GLU A 61 -39.31 -12.68 12.77
N ASP A 62 -37.98 -12.83 12.88
CA ASP A 62 -37.28 -14.11 12.78
C ASP A 62 -37.42 -14.97 14.05
N GLY A 63 -37.46 -14.36 15.25
CA GLY A 63 -37.72 -15.06 16.52
C GLY A 63 -39.14 -15.65 16.60
N VAL A 64 -40.15 -14.95 16.07
CA VAL A 64 -41.54 -15.44 16.00
C VAL A 64 -41.70 -16.52 14.93
N ARG A 65 -40.96 -16.45 13.81
CA ARG A 65 -40.93 -17.52 12.78
C ARG A 65 -40.29 -18.81 13.29
N ARG A 66 -39.23 -18.73 14.11
CA ARG A 66 -38.58 -19.89 14.74
C ARG A 66 -39.51 -20.59 15.74
N LEU A 67 -40.12 -19.84 16.65
CA LEU A 67 -41.06 -20.37 17.66
C LEU A 67 -42.33 -21.04 17.07
N THR A 68 -42.73 -20.69 15.84
CA THR A 68 -43.94 -21.26 15.21
C THR A 68 -43.64 -22.47 14.32
N ASN A 69 -42.38 -22.67 13.91
CA ASN A 69 -41.95 -23.82 13.10
C ASN A 69 -41.24 -24.92 13.92
N GLU A 70 -40.78 -24.62 15.14
CA GLU A 70 -39.96 -25.53 15.98
C GLU A 70 -40.75 -26.42 16.94
N ASN A 71 -42.09 -26.33 17.00
CA ASN A 71 -42.92 -27.28 17.78
C ASN A 71 -43.55 -28.38 16.90
N GLY A 72 -42.72 -29.05 16.11
CA GLY A 72 -43.03 -30.42 15.69
C GLY A 72 -42.65 -31.35 16.83
N PHE A 73 -43.65 -31.97 17.46
CA PHE A 73 -43.46 -33.10 18.36
C PHE A 73 -42.57 -34.20 17.76
N ASP A 74 -41.90 -34.93 18.65
CA ASP A 74 -41.22 -36.22 18.48
C ASP A 74 -39.77 -36.16 17.92
N ASP A 75 -38.76 -36.21 18.79
CA ASP A 75 -38.08 -37.46 19.20
C ASP A 75 -36.80 -37.14 20.02
N TRP A 76 -36.47 -38.00 20.97
CA TRP A 76 -35.32 -37.85 21.88
C TRP A 76 -34.05 -38.46 21.30
N ASP A 77 -32.90 -37.78 21.49
CA ASP A 77 -31.66 -38.42 21.92
C ASP A 77 -30.76 -37.36 22.59
N LEU A 78 -30.39 -37.59 23.86
CA LEU A 78 -29.44 -36.76 24.62
C LEU A 78 -28.03 -37.34 24.46
N PRO A 79 -27.07 -36.60 23.88
CA PRO A 79 -25.76 -36.51 24.55
C PRO A 79 -25.06 -35.15 24.42
N ASP A 80 -24.09 -34.93 25.32
CA ASP A 80 -23.12 -33.84 25.43
C ASP A 80 -23.61 -32.50 26.00
N ASP A 81 -23.29 -32.26 27.28
CA ASP A 81 -23.53 -30.99 27.98
C ASP A 81 -22.37 -30.01 27.68
N PRO A 82 -22.57 -29.00 26.81
CA PRO A 82 -21.51 -28.11 26.35
C PRO A 82 -21.12 -27.04 27.38
N VAL A 83 -21.77 -27.03 28.55
CA VAL A 83 -21.43 -26.13 29.66
C VAL A 83 -20.36 -26.76 30.53
N LEU A 84 -20.42 -28.08 30.77
CA LEU A 84 -19.42 -28.81 31.52
C LEU A 84 -18.10 -28.91 30.76
N ASP A 85 -18.15 -29.17 29.44
CA ASP A 85 -16.95 -29.22 28.61
C ASP A 85 -16.23 -27.87 28.51
N ARG A 86 -17.00 -26.77 28.46
CA ARG A 86 -16.42 -25.43 28.50
C ARG A 86 -15.83 -25.08 29.85
N PHE A 87 -16.40 -25.60 30.95
CA PHE A 87 -15.85 -25.40 32.28
C PHE A 87 -14.52 -26.17 32.45
N LEU A 88 -14.46 -27.44 32.03
CA LEU A 88 -13.25 -28.26 32.12
C LEU A 88 -12.13 -27.77 31.20
N SER A 89 -12.50 -27.36 29.98
CA SER A 89 -11.59 -26.73 29.01
C SER A 89 -11.03 -25.39 29.50
N ARG A 90 -11.86 -24.57 30.15
CA ARG A 90 -11.45 -23.22 30.63
C ARG A 90 -10.45 -23.27 31.80
N TYR A 91 -10.41 -24.35 32.56
CA TYR A 91 -9.46 -24.53 33.68
C TYR A 91 -8.33 -25.53 33.40
N GLY A 92 -8.21 -26.02 32.16
CA GLY A 92 -7.12 -26.90 31.75
C GLY A 92 -7.12 -28.27 32.44
N LEU A 93 -8.30 -28.78 32.80
CA LEU A 93 -8.46 -30.12 33.36
C LEU A 93 -8.67 -31.10 32.21
N ASP A 94 -7.61 -31.83 31.87
CA ASP A 94 -7.57 -32.79 30.76
C ASP A 94 -8.37 -34.06 31.10
N ASP A 95 -9.35 -34.41 30.26
CA ASP A 95 -10.17 -35.63 30.38
C ASP A 95 -9.31 -36.91 30.37
N ALA A 96 -8.10 -36.85 29.83
CA ALA A 96 -7.18 -37.99 29.81
C ALA A 96 -6.56 -38.33 31.20
N ARG A 97 -6.76 -37.49 32.22
CA ARG A 97 -6.19 -37.70 33.58
C ARG A 97 -7.20 -38.11 34.65
N LEU A 98 -8.48 -38.23 34.32
CA LEU A 98 -9.50 -38.73 35.23
C LEU A 98 -9.95 -40.09 34.71
N ASP A 99 -9.68 -41.16 35.46
CA ASP A 99 -10.12 -42.49 35.03
C ASP A 99 -11.65 -42.50 34.84
N GLU A 100 -12.12 -43.27 33.86
CA GLU A 100 -13.55 -43.35 33.52
C GLU A 100 -14.40 -43.75 34.73
N ARG A 101 -13.83 -44.50 35.69
CA ARG A 101 -14.48 -44.86 36.95
C ARG A 101 -14.69 -43.66 37.88
N THR A 102 -13.85 -42.65 37.83
CA THR A 102 -13.91 -41.43 38.65
C THR A 102 -14.97 -40.50 38.11
N LEU A 103 -15.01 -40.31 36.79
CA LEU A 103 -16.08 -39.58 36.12
C LEU A 103 -17.44 -40.27 36.32
N GLU A 104 -17.48 -41.61 36.22
CA GLU A 104 -18.69 -42.40 36.47
C GLU A 104 -19.08 -42.41 37.96
N SER A 105 -18.12 -42.34 38.89
CA SER A 105 -18.40 -42.18 40.33
C SER A 105 -18.94 -40.78 40.68
N ILE A 106 -18.50 -39.73 39.98
CA ILE A 106 -19.03 -38.36 40.17
C ILE A 106 -20.44 -38.28 39.60
N ARG A 107 -20.65 -38.84 38.41
CA ARG A 107 -21.94 -38.89 37.72
C ARG A 107 -22.96 -39.72 38.52
N ASN A 108 -22.57 -40.87 39.04
CA ASN A 108 -23.43 -41.73 39.87
C ASN A 108 -23.74 -41.14 41.26
N ARG A 109 -22.87 -40.30 41.84
CA ARG A 109 -23.12 -39.64 43.14
C ARG A 109 -23.96 -38.36 43.02
N LEU A 110 -24.05 -37.78 41.82
CA LEU A 110 -24.96 -36.68 41.54
C LEU A 110 -26.39 -37.15 41.21
N VAL A 111 -26.56 -38.40 40.77
CA VAL A 111 -27.86 -38.94 40.33
C VAL A 111 -28.48 -39.94 41.32
N ALA A 112 -27.71 -40.66 42.13
CA ALA A 112 -28.25 -41.64 43.07
C ALA A 112 -28.34 -41.10 44.51
N GLY A 113 -29.55 -40.80 44.95
CA GLY A 113 -29.91 -40.96 46.37
C GLY A 113 -30.98 -42.04 46.50
N PRO A 114 -30.64 -43.29 46.84
CA PRO A 114 -31.60 -44.16 47.51
C PRO A 114 -31.60 -43.79 49.00
N ASP A 115 -32.80 -43.51 49.50
CA ASP A 115 -33.19 -43.25 50.89
C ASP A 115 -33.09 -41.80 51.37
N GLY A 116 -34.27 -41.17 51.36
CA GLY A 116 -34.53 -39.84 51.87
C GLY A 116 -34.14 -39.67 53.34
N GLY A 117 -33.22 -38.73 53.58
CA GLY A 117 -32.86 -38.20 54.89
C GLY A 117 -32.24 -36.82 54.73
N THR A 118 -32.83 -35.83 55.39
CA THR A 118 -32.57 -34.39 55.23
C THR A 118 -31.18 -33.97 55.74
N THR A 119 -30.16 -34.09 54.90
CA THR A 119 -28.92 -33.30 55.00
C THR A 119 -28.45 -32.93 53.58
N ARG A 120 -28.20 -31.65 53.34
CA ARG A 120 -27.90 -31.12 51.99
C ARG A 120 -26.48 -31.54 51.56
N PRO A 121 -26.24 -31.86 50.27
CA PRO A 121 -24.94 -32.34 49.77
C PRO A 121 -23.77 -31.37 50.04
N LEU A 122 -24.01 -30.07 49.99
CA LEU A 122 -23.01 -29.03 50.25
C LEU A 122 -22.55 -29.01 51.71
N ASP A 123 -23.43 -29.31 52.67
CA ASP A 123 -23.10 -29.33 54.10
C ASP A 123 -22.15 -30.48 54.46
N ARG A 124 -22.29 -31.64 53.80
CA ARG A 124 -21.34 -32.77 53.94
C ARG A 124 -19.98 -32.44 53.33
N LEU A 125 -19.97 -31.84 52.14
CA LEU A 125 -18.75 -31.50 51.42
C LEU A 125 -17.90 -30.47 52.18
N VAL A 126 -18.53 -29.42 52.72
CA VAL A 126 -17.85 -28.40 53.53
C VAL A 126 -17.34 -28.99 54.85
N ALA A 127 -18.10 -29.88 55.50
CA ALA A 127 -17.68 -30.55 56.73
C ALA A 127 -16.48 -31.51 56.53
N GLU A 128 -16.47 -32.28 55.44
CA GLU A 128 -15.37 -33.19 55.12
C GLU A 128 -14.08 -32.46 54.70
N LEU A 129 -14.19 -31.37 53.93
CA LEU A 129 -13.05 -30.54 53.54
C LEU A 129 -12.48 -29.74 54.72
N SER A 130 -13.34 -29.27 55.63
CA SER A 130 -12.92 -28.60 56.87
C SER A 130 -12.27 -29.55 57.87
N ALA A 131 -12.69 -30.82 57.92
CA ALA A 131 -12.03 -31.85 58.73
C ALA A 131 -10.65 -32.26 58.18
N ARG A 132 -10.47 -32.21 56.85
CA ARG A 132 -9.20 -32.52 56.18
C ARG A 132 -8.16 -31.39 56.29
N SER A 133 -8.59 -30.14 56.32
CA SER A 133 -7.69 -28.98 56.42
C SER A 133 -7.12 -28.73 57.83
N GLY A 134 -7.64 -29.42 58.84
CA GLY A 134 -7.23 -29.23 60.24
C GLY A 134 -5.99 -30.01 60.70
N THR A 135 -5.35 -30.84 59.86
CA THR A 135 -4.25 -31.73 60.30
C THR A 135 -2.92 -31.60 59.55
N ASP A 136 -2.81 -30.78 58.50
CA ASP A 136 -1.51 -30.50 57.89
C ASP A 136 -1.45 -29.09 57.27
N GLY A 137 -0.40 -28.35 57.61
CA GLY A 137 -0.44 -26.89 57.74
C GLY A 137 -0.19 -26.02 56.51
N ASP A 138 -0.21 -26.51 55.26
CA ASP A 138 0.45 -25.78 54.16
C ASP A 138 -0.25 -25.73 52.78
N ARG A 139 -1.57 -25.54 52.72
CA ARG A 139 -2.28 -25.29 51.44
C ARG A 139 -3.17 -24.03 51.47
N PRO A 140 -2.69 -22.88 50.94
CA PRO A 140 -3.46 -21.63 50.88
C PRO A 140 -4.69 -21.69 49.96
N ALA A 141 -4.61 -22.46 48.87
CA ALA A 141 -5.68 -22.58 47.87
C ALA A 141 -6.92 -23.33 48.40
N GLU A 142 -6.75 -24.37 49.21
CA GLU A 142 -7.86 -25.11 49.82
C GLU A 142 -8.59 -24.29 50.89
N ARG A 143 -7.87 -23.42 51.64
CA ARG A 143 -8.49 -22.50 52.60
C ARG A 143 -9.33 -21.43 51.90
N GLN A 144 -8.83 -20.82 50.82
CA GLN A 144 -9.59 -19.85 50.02
C GLN A 144 -10.82 -20.48 49.35
N PHE A 145 -10.72 -21.74 48.90
CA PHE A 145 -11.83 -22.46 48.29
C PHE A 145 -12.93 -22.83 49.32
N VAL A 146 -12.54 -23.29 50.51
CA VAL A 146 -13.48 -23.55 51.62
C VAL A 146 -14.12 -22.25 52.12
N GLU A 147 -13.37 -21.14 52.16
CA GLU A 147 -13.89 -19.82 52.54
C GLU A 147 -14.87 -19.26 51.50
N ALA A 148 -14.59 -19.45 50.20
CA ALA A 148 -15.51 -19.09 49.11
C ALA A 148 -16.81 -19.91 49.16
N LEU A 149 -16.74 -21.21 49.39
CA LEU A 149 -17.90 -22.09 49.55
C LEU A 149 -18.71 -21.77 50.83
N SER A 150 -18.04 -21.36 51.89
CA SER A 150 -18.69 -20.93 53.14
C SER A 150 -19.40 -19.58 53.01
N ARG A 151 -18.93 -18.70 52.12
CA ARG A 151 -19.60 -17.43 51.76
C ARG A 151 -20.81 -17.66 50.87
N LEU A 152 -20.73 -18.61 49.93
CA LEU A 152 -21.89 -19.06 49.12
C LEU A 152 -22.98 -19.73 49.97
N ARG A 153 -22.64 -20.32 51.11
CA ARG A 153 -23.60 -20.88 52.10
C ARG A 153 -24.42 -19.80 52.83
N ALA A 154 -23.95 -18.56 52.88
CA ALA A 154 -24.58 -17.49 53.67
C ALA A 154 -25.65 -16.69 52.91
N ASP A 155 -25.76 -16.88 51.59
CA ASP A 155 -26.68 -16.15 50.71
C ASP A 155 -27.56 -17.15 49.93
N GLU A 156 -28.34 -17.94 50.66
CA GLU A 156 -29.32 -18.86 50.09
C GLU A 156 -30.65 -18.12 49.85
N ASP A 157 -30.97 -17.81 48.59
CA ASP A 157 -32.33 -18.07 48.07
C ASP A 157 -32.47 -18.00 46.53
N ASP A 158 -31.45 -17.64 45.72
CA ASP A 158 -31.49 -17.87 44.26
C ASP A 158 -30.09 -17.85 43.57
N PRO A 159 -29.52 -19.01 43.17
CA PRO A 159 -28.17 -19.08 42.58
C PRO A 159 -28.06 -18.54 41.14
N ILE A 160 -29.18 -18.36 40.43
CA ILE A 160 -29.17 -17.87 39.04
C ILE A 160 -29.08 -16.34 39.01
N ARG A 161 -29.58 -15.67 40.06
CA ARG A 161 -29.56 -14.20 40.14
C ARG A 161 -28.21 -13.63 40.54
N SER A 162 -27.46 -14.25 41.46
CA SER A 162 -26.18 -13.68 41.90
C SER A 162 -25.10 -13.65 40.79
N LEU A 163 -25.19 -14.54 39.79
CA LEU A 163 -24.27 -14.58 38.65
C LEU A 163 -24.66 -13.54 37.59
N ASN A 164 -25.96 -13.36 37.32
CA ASN A 164 -26.43 -12.30 36.44
C ASN A 164 -26.25 -10.90 37.05
N ASP A 165 -26.41 -10.74 38.37
CA ASP A 165 -26.14 -9.49 39.08
C ASP A 165 -24.63 -9.17 39.10
N LEU A 166 -23.75 -10.17 39.06
CA LEU A 166 -22.29 -10.00 38.89
C LEU A 166 -21.94 -9.56 37.46
N LEU A 167 -22.63 -10.11 36.45
CA LEU A 167 -22.43 -9.77 35.04
C LEU A 167 -23.03 -8.40 34.66
N GLU A 168 -24.15 -8.00 35.27
CA GLU A 168 -24.72 -6.64 35.09
C GLU A 168 -23.89 -5.57 35.80
N ARG A 169 -23.24 -5.90 36.91
CA ARG A 169 -22.40 -4.96 37.67
C ARG A 169 -21.13 -4.56 36.91
N ASP A 170 -20.49 -5.49 36.19
CA ASP A 170 -19.35 -5.20 35.31
C ASP A 170 -19.76 -4.46 34.04
N ALA A 171 -20.94 -4.75 33.48
CA ALA A 171 -21.46 -4.04 32.31
C ALA A 171 -21.86 -2.59 32.64
N ILE A 172 -22.41 -2.34 33.83
CA ILE A 172 -22.75 -0.99 34.31
C ILE A 172 -21.50 -0.21 34.72
N GLU A 173 -20.50 -0.85 35.36
CA GLU A 173 -19.22 -0.21 35.69
C GLU A 173 -18.40 0.10 34.44
N THR A 174 -18.43 -0.77 33.42
CA THR A 174 -17.82 -0.53 32.10
C THR A 174 -18.56 0.56 31.34
N ALA A 175 -19.90 0.58 31.36
CA ALA A 175 -20.68 1.64 30.72
C ALA A 175 -20.50 3.01 31.41
N GLN A 176 -20.42 3.04 32.75
CA GLN A 176 -20.13 4.25 33.52
C GLN A 176 -18.69 4.74 33.31
N ARG A 177 -17.71 3.83 33.18
CA ARG A 177 -16.33 4.19 32.82
C ARG A 177 -16.20 4.69 31.39
N VAL A 178 -16.91 4.10 30.43
CA VAL A 178 -16.95 4.59 29.04
C VAL A 178 -17.67 5.95 28.97
N GLU A 179 -18.73 6.16 29.74
CA GLU A 179 -19.40 7.46 29.86
C GLU A 179 -18.48 8.50 30.49
N GLN A 180 -17.74 8.15 31.55
CA GLN A 180 -16.76 9.04 32.19
C GLN A 180 -15.59 9.38 31.24
N LEU A 181 -15.08 8.40 30.49
CA LEU A 181 -13.99 8.59 29.53
C LEU A 181 -14.41 9.48 28.35
N VAL A 182 -15.65 9.35 27.87
CA VAL A 182 -16.17 10.08 26.70
C VAL A 182 -16.73 11.46 27.07
N VAL A 183 -17.30 11.62 28.26
CA VAL A 183 -18.00 12.85 28.69
C VAL A 183 -17.13 13.75 29.57
N GLU A 184 -16.24 13.19 30.40
CA GLU A 184 -15.38 13.96 31.31
C GLU A 184 -13.92 14.02 30.82
N ASP A 185 -13.29 12.88 30.52
CA ASP A 185 -11.82 12.84 30.31
C ASP A 185 -11.38 13.22 28.88
N LEU A 186 -12.08 12.76 27.84
CA LEU A 186 -11.75 13.08 26.46
C LEU A 186 -11.93 14.58 26.14
N PRO A 187 -12.98 15.27 26.62
CA PRO A 187 -13.12 16.72 26.44
C PRO A 187 -12.10 17.53 27.26
N GLU A 188 -11.66 17.05 28.42
CA GLU A 188 -10.64 17.69 29.26
C GLU A 188 -9.23 17.51 28.67
N LEU A 189 -8.92 16.35 28.08
CA LEU A 189 -7.71 16.11 27.26
C LEU A 189 -7.67 16.98 26.00
N LEU A 190 -8.81 17.11 25.31
CA LEU A 190 -8.96 18.01 24.17
C LEU A 190 -8.91 19.50 24.60
N ARG A 191 -9.39 19.86 25.80
CA ARG A 191 -9.26 21.22 26.37
C ARG A 191 -7.84 21.55 26.79
N ARG A 192 -7.11 20.63 27.42
CA ARG A 192 -5.69 20.80 27.78
C ARG A 192 -4.79 20.90 26.55
N SER A 193 -5.21 20.35 25.42
CA SER A 193 -4.55 20.53 24.12
C SER A 193 -4.86 21.88 23.42
N ARG A 194 -5.82 22.68 23.92
CA ARG A 194 -6.04 24.07 23.51
C ARG A 194 -5.22 25.02 24.39
N VAL A 195 -3.94 25.16 24.06
CA VAL A 195 -3.13 26.31 24.47
C VAL A 195 -2.93 27.19 23.22
N ASP A 196 -3.42 28.43 23.34
CA ASP A 196 -3.35 29.60 22.45
C ASP A 196 -3.48 29.42 20.93
N THR A 197 -4.59 29.93 20.40
CA THR A 197 -5.02 29.90 19.00
C THR A 197 -4.29 30.94 18.14
N ASN A 198 -2.97 30.82 17.96
CA ASN A 198 -2.27 31.63 16.96
C ASN A 198 -1.02 31.03 16.30
N THR A 199 -0.84 29.71 16.34
CA THR A 199 0.20 29.06 15.51
C THR A 199 -0.30 27.81 14.79
N ASP A 200 0.14 27.73 13.56
CA ASP A 200 -0.06 26.74 12.51
C ASP A 200 0.19 25.31 13.00
N ARG A 201 -0.85 24.50 13.28
CA ARG A 201 -0.67 23.08 13.69
C ARG A 201 -1.81 22.15 13.27
N GLY A 202 -1.61 21.48 12.14
CA GLY A 202 -2.20 20.18 11.81
C GLY A 202 -1.42 18.97 12.39
N ASP A 203 -0.33 19.22 13.11
CA ASP A 203 0.76 18.25 13.36
C ASP A 203 0.55 17.23 14.49
N ARG A 204 -0.58 17.24 15.21
CA ARG A 204 -0.79 16.36 16.39
C ARG A 204 -1.87 15.29 16.22
N LEU A 205 -2.65 15.38 15.14
CA LEU A 205 -3.74 14.44 14.86
C LEU A 205 -3.27 13.00 14.54
N PRO A 206 -2.19 12.77 13.77
CA PRO A 206 -1.78 11.41 13.38
C PRO A 206 -1.26 10.57 14.56
N VAL A 207 -0.51 11.20 15.47
CA VAL A 207 0.08 10.55 16.65
C VAL A 207 -0.99 10.23 17.70
N ALA A 208 -1.95 11.13 17.89
CA ALA A 208 -3.12 10.88 18.72
C ALA A 208 -4.02 9.77 18.14
N ALA A 209 -4.17 9.71 16.81
CA ALA A 209 -4.89 8.63 16.14
C ALA A 209 -4.16 7.28 16.24
N ALA A 210 -2.83 7.27 16.19
CA ALA A 210 -2.01 6.07 16.40
C ALA A 210 -2.09 5.57 17.85
N LEU A 211 -2.04 6.48 18.84
CA LEU A 211 -2.24 6.14 20.25
C LEU A 211 -3.66 5.62 20.53
N ALA A 212 -4.68 6.23 19.92
CA ALA A 212 -6.07 5.77 20.02
C ALA A 212 -6.30 4.43 19.31
N ALA A 213 -5.63 4.17 18.19
CA ALA A 213 -5.69 2.87 17.52
C ALA A 213 -4.99 1.78 18.35
N MET A 214 -3.86 2.10 19.00
CA MET A 214 -3.16 1.17 19.89
C MET A 214 -4.00 0.81 21.12
N THR A 215 -4.70 1.76 21.74
CA THR A 215 -5.59 1.45 22.89
C THR A 215 -6.83 0.66 22.47
N VAL A 216 -7.41 0.91 21.29
CA VAL A 216 -8.55 0.14 20.76
C VAL A 216 -8.15 -1.31 20.41
N ILE A 217 -6.91 -1.54 19.99
CA ILE A 217 -6.40 -2.90 19.68
C ILE A 217 -6.07 -3.68 20.96
N VAL A 218 -5.61 -2.99 22.00
CA VAL A 218 -5.29 -3.58 23.32
C VAL A 218 -6.54 -4.11 24.04
N ASP A 219 -7.72 -3.49 23.86
CA ASP A 219 -8.98 -3.93 24.48
C ASP A 219 -9.75 -5.02 23.69
N GLY A 220 -9.17 -5.57 22.62
CA GLY A 220 -9.79 -6.65 21.83
C GLY A 220 -9.53 -8.03 22.46
N GLU A 221 -10.59 -8.78 22.80
CA GLU A 221 -10.47 -10.19 23.21
C GLU A 221 -9.70 -10.99 22.14
N GLY A 222 -8.47 -11.42 22.46
CA GLY A 222 -7.65 -12.25 21.57
C GLY A 222 -6.18 -11.82 21.40
N VAL A 223 -5.75 -10.70 22.01
CA VAL A 223 -4.33 -10.30 22.01
C VAL A 223 -3.60 -10.98 23.17
N ASP A 224 -2.42 -11.55 22.89
CA ASP A 224 -1.59 -12.19 23.92
C ASP A 224 -1.15 -11.14 24.98
N PRO A 225 -1.24 -11.43 26.29
CA PRO A 225 -0.85 -10.50 27.36
C PRO A 225 0.61 -10.00 27.29
N ALA A 226 1.51 -10.71 26.61
CA ALA A 226 2.87 -10.24 26.34
C ALA A 226 2.91 -9.17 25.24
N VAL A 227 2.09 -9.32 24.20
CA VAL A 227 1.92 -8.33 23.12
C VAL A 227 1.23 -7.07 23.65
N GLU A 228 0.21 -7.26 24.49
CA GLU A 228 -0.50 -6.17 25.17
C GLU A 228 0.47 -5.31 26.00
N ARG A 229 1.32 -5.95 26.81
CA ARG A 229 2.38 -5.27 27.57
C ARG A 229 3.38 -4.55 26.66
N GLY A 230 3.77 -5.16 25.55
CA GLY A 230 4.67 -4.54 24.57
C GLY A 230 4.07 -3.28 23.92
N LEU A 231 2.79 -3.32 23.54
CA LEU A 231 2.08 -2.17 22.95
C LEU A 231 1.83 -1.05 23.96
N VAL A 232 1.46 -1.40 25.20
CA VAL A 232 1.28 -0.43 26.29
C VAL A 232 2.62 0.24 26.66
N GLU A 233 3.72 -0.52 26.72
CA GLU A 233 5.05 0.06 26.96
C GLU A 233 5.50 0.96 25.81
N LEU A 234 5.31 0.54 24.55
CA LEU A 234 5.62 1.35 23.36
C LEU A 234 4.81 2.66 23.36
N ALA A 235 3.51 2.60 23.66
CA ALA A 235 2.65 3.77 23.78
C ALA A 235 3.11 4.70 24.92
N SER A 236 3.53 4.15 26.05
CA SER A 236 4.07 4.93 27.18
C SER A 236 5.42 5.58 26.88
N CYS A 237 6.28 4.94 26.09
CA CYS A 237 7.56 5.48 25.65
C CYS A 237 7.38 6.59 24.61
N LEU A 238 6.50 6.38 23.64
CA LEU A 238 6.12 7.40 22.66
C LEU A 238 5.45 8.60 23.35
N GLY A 239 4.58 8.37 24.33
CA GLY A 239 3.98 9.42 25.16
C GLY A 239 5.04 10.28 25.89
N ARG A 240 6.03 9.64 26.51
CA ARG A 240 7.13 10.35 27.21
C ARG A 240 8.03 11.14 26.27
N ALA A 241 8.33 10.60 25.09
CA ALA A 241 9.11 11.30 24.05
C ALA A 241 8.37 12.52 23.46
N LEU A 242 7.05 12.59 23.58
CA LEU A 242 6.24 13.73 23.15
C LEU A 242 6.15 14.84 24.21
N ASP A 243 6.31 14.51 25.48
CA ASP A 243 6.22 15.45 26.61
C ASP A 243 7.56 16.12 26.94
N ASP A 244 8.67 15.36 26.93
CA ASP A 244 10.01 15.91 27.18
C ASP A 244 10.68 16.29 25.85
N GLY A 245 10.59 17.58 25.49
CA GLY A 245 11.14 18.16 24.26
C GLY A 245 12.67 18.14 24.12
N GLY A 246 13.35 17.09 24.58
CA GLY A 246 14.81 16.99 24.58
C GLY A 246 15.44 15.59 24.58
N ASP A 247 14.71 14.48 24.71
CA ASP A 247 15.34 13.14 24.65
C ASP A 247 15.15 12.47 23.28
N SER A 248 16.28 12.06 22.68
CA SER A 248 16.33 11.46 21.34
C SER A 248 15.55 10.13 21.29
N PRO A 249 14.71 9.88 20.27
CA PRO A 249 14.04 8.59 20.04
C PRO A 249 14.97 7.37 20.08
N GLU A 250 16.24 7.57 19.72
CA GLU A 250 17.31 6.58 19.79
C GLU A 250 17.52 6.01 21.20
N ARG A 251 17.37 6.85 22.24
CA ARG A 251 17.53 6.45 23.64
C ARG A 251 16.37 5.56 24.09
N ALA A 252 15.14 5.95 23.74
CA ALA A 252 13.93 5.17 24.02
C ALA A 252 13.96 3.81 23.29
N LEU A 253 14.41 3.79 22.03
CA LEU A 253 14.60 2.56 21.26
C LEU A 253 15.70 1.68 21.87
N SER A 254 16.81 2.28 22.32
CA SER A 254 17.92 1.55 22.96
C SER A 254 17.54 0.95 24.33
N GLU A 255 16.70 1.63 25.12
CA GLU A 255 16.18 1.11 26.38
C GLU A 255 15.18 -0.02 26.15
N LEU A 256 14.32 0.10 25.13
CA LEU A 256 13.39 -0.96 24.73
C LEU A 256 14.17 -2.22 24.33
N VAL A 257 15.17 -2.07 23.45
CA VAL A 257 16.03 -3.18 22.99
C VAL A 257 16.84 -3.79 24.14
N ARG A 258 17.36 -2.98 25.07
CA ARG A 258 18.10 -3.46 26.25
C ARG A 258 17.20 -4.28 27.17
N LYS A 259 15.97 -3.83 27.41
CA LYS A 259 15.00 -4.48 28.30
C LYS A 259 14.49 -5.80 27.71
N TYR A 260 14.20 -5.85 26.40
CA TYR A 260 13.87 -7.09 25.70
C TYR A 260 15.01 -8.12 25.66
N ARG A 261 16.27 -7.66 25.74
CA ARG A 261 17.45 -8.53 25.85
C ARG A 261 17.64 -9.09 27.27
N GLU A 262 17.21 -8.35 28.30
CA GLU A 262 17.31 -8.75 29.71
C GLU A 262 16.20 -9.73 30.13
N ASP A 263 15.01 -9.62 29.54
CA ASP A 263 13.85 -10.46 29.92
C ASP A 263 13.78 -11.82 29.20
N GLY A 264 14.65 -12.09 28.22
CA GLY A 264 14.77 -13.38 27.52
C GLY A 264 13.53 -13.72 26.68
N LEU A 265 13.64 -13.60 25.36
CA LEU A 265 12.61 -14.08 24.43
C LEU A 265 12.47 -15.60 24.55
N ASP A 266 11.46 -16.05 25.29
CA ASP A 266 11.11 -17.46 25.40
C ASP A 266 10.45 -17.90 24.09
N LEU A 267 11.26 -18.54 23.24
CA LEU A 267 10.89 -19.04 21.91
C LEU A 267 9.85 -20.16 21.95
N GLU A 268 9.53 -20.73 23.12
CA GLU A 268 8.46 -21.72 23.26
C GLU A 268 7.05 -21.12 23.21
N THR A 269 6.89 -19.83 23.55
CA THR A 269 5.60 -19.13 23.55
C THR A 269 5.04 -18.87 22.14
N LEU A 270 5.89 -18.91 21.11
CA LEU A 270 5.49 -18.77 19.70
C LEU A 270 4.84 -20.05 19.10
N ARG A 271 4.77 -21.16 19.86
CA ARG A 271 4.30 -22.47 19.36
C ARG A 271 2.82 -22.79 19.58
N SER A 272 2.04 -22.02 20.33
CA SER A 272 0.59 -22.29 20.51
C SER A 272 -0.25 -21.56 19.44
N LYS A 273 -1.26 -22.20 18.85
CA LYS A 273 -2.21 -21.54 17.92
C LYS A 273 -3.24 -20.72 18.73
N PRO A 274 -3.69 -19.51 18.30
CA PRO A 274 -3.58 -18.88 16.98
C PRO A 274 -2.56 -17.70 16.98
N THR A 275 -1.27 -18.02 16.88
CA THR A 275 -0.16 -17.04 16.96
C THR A 275 0.15 -16.30 15.65
N GLY A 276 -0.06 -16.91 14.48
CA GLY A 276 0.37 -16.35 13.20
C GLY A 276 -0.37 -15.07 12.77
N SER A 277 -1.70 -15.07 12.84
CA SER A 277 -2.51 -13.89 12.50
C SER A 277 -2.29 -12.74 13.49
N ALA A 278 -2.11 -13.05 14.78
CA ALA A 278 -1.77 -12.06 15.79
C ALA A 278 -0.38 -11.45 15.51
N ALA A 279 0.63 -12.27 15.18
CA ALA A 279 1.96 -11.78 14.80
C ALA A 279 1.92 -10.86 13.58
N LEU A 280 1.10 -11.18 12.56
CA LEU A 280 0.89 -10.29 11.41
C LEU A 280 0.25 -8.97 11.81
N VAL A 281 -0.80 -8.98 12.64
CA VAL A 281 -1.44 -7.75 13.11
C VAL A 281 -0.46 -6.89 13.91
N VAL A 282 0.30 -7.49 14.81
CA VAL A 282 1.35 -6.80 15.57
C VAL A 282 2.38 -6.19 14.65
N LEU A 283 2.91 -6.96 13.70
CA LEU A 283 3.89 -6.48 12.74
C LEU A 283 3.33 -5.33 11.89
N PHE A 284 2.08 -5.42 11.44
CA PHE A 284 1.40 -4.35 10.71
C PHE A 284 1.29 -3.06 11.55
N VAL A 285 0.88 -3.18 12.81
CA VAL A 285 0.77 -2.03 13.74
C VAL A 285 2.13 -1.42 14.03
N VAL A 286 3.15 -2.24 14.31
CA VAL A 286 4.53 -1.79 14.53
C VAL A 286 5.05 -1.03 13.32
N ASN A 287 4.83 -1.57 12.11
CA ASN A 287 5.20 -0.90 10.87
C ASN A 287 4.45 0.43 10.69
N LEU A 288 3.14 0.46 10.94
CA LEU A 288 2.35 1.70 10.82
C LEU A 288 2.82 2.78 11.81
N VAL A 289 3.12 2.39 13.05
CA VAL A 289 3.65 3.29 14.08
C VAL A 289 5.05 3.76 13.69
N GLY A 290 5.94 2.84 13.30
CA GLY A 290 7.30 3.16 12.88
C GLY A 290 7.33 4.10 11.69
N MET A 291 6.53 3.82 10.67
CA MET A 291 6.41 4.68 9.49
C MET A 291 5.70 6.00 9.80
N GLY A 292 4.75 6.03 10.73
CA GLY A 292 4.11 7.26 11.21
C GLY A 292 5.07 8.18 11.99
N VAL A 293 5.92 7.61 12.84
CA VAL A 293 7.03 8.33 13.50
C VAL A 293 8.04 8.80 12.45
N GLY A 294 8.38 7.95 11.48
CA GLY A 294 9.23 8.30 10.36
C GLY A 294 8.68 9.48 9.54
N ALA A 295 7.37 9.52 9.30
CA ALA A 295 6.70 10.65 8.67
C ALA A 295 6.88 11.92 9.51
N TRP A 296 6.54 11.88 10.81
CA TRP A 296 6.68 13.02 11.70
C TRP A 296 8.11 13.58 11.74
N LEU A 297 9.12 12.71 11.83
CA LEU A 297 10.53 13.10 11.76
C LEU A 297 10.88 13.71 10.40
N SER A 298 10.36 13.14 9.32
CA SER A 298 10.56 13.65 7.96
C SER A 298 10.00 15.05 7.77
N TYR A 299 8.85 15.38 8.34
CA TYR A 299 8.32 16.76 8.34
C TYR A 299 9.21 17.72 9.13
N ARG A 300 9.68 17.30 10.32
CA ARG A 300 10.46 18.15 11.23
C ARG A 300 11.87 18.45 10.73
N HIS A 301 12.46 17.50 10.02
CA HIS A 301 13.85 17.56 9.53
C HIS A 301 13.94 17.70 8.00
N ALA A 302 12.83 18.06 7.36
CA ALA A 302 12.82 18.43 5.95
C ALA A 302 13.73 19.66 5.71
N PRO A 303 14.33 19.77 4.51
CA PRO A 303 15.19 20.91 4.19
C PRO A 303 14.36 22.20 4.22
N PRO A 304 14.80 23.26 4.92
CA PRO A 304 14.03 24.48 5.02
C PRO A 304 13.99 25.20 3.67
N ILE A 305 12.88 25.88 3.38
CA ILE A 305 12.80 26.86 2.29
C ILE A 305 13.07 28.23 2.91
N PRO A 306 14.23 28.87 2.67
CA PRO A 306 14.53 30.19 3.24
C PRO A 306 13.47 31.22 2.82
N GLU A 307 13.05 32.10 3.73
CA GLU A 307 12.09 33.17 3.43
C GLU A 307 12.62 34.11 2.33
N GLU A 308 13.93 34.41 2.39
CA GLU A 308 14.62 35.20 1.38
C GLU A 308 16.03 34.69 1.10
N VAL A 309 16.40 34.68 -0.17
CA VAL A 309 17.78 34.52 -0.65
C VAL A 309 18.30 35.90 -1.03
N ARG A 310 19.37 36.36 -0.40
CA ARG A 310 19.93 37.70 -0.63
C ARG A 310 21.37 37.65 -1.15
N GLY A 311 21.69 38.57 -2.06
CA GLY A 311 23.06 38.85 -2.47
C GLY A 311 23.88 39.57 -1.38
N PRO A 312 25.19 39.76 -1.61
CA PRO A 312 26.10 40.37 -0.63
C PRO A 312 25.78 41.84 -0.32
N ASP A 313 25.09 42.54 -1.22
CA ASP A 313 24.61 43.92 -1.08
C ASP A 313 23.24 44.03 -0.42
N GLY A 314 22.63 42.89 -0.05
CA GLY A 314 21.30 42.82 0.54
C GLY A 314 20.14 42.79 -0.47
N THR A 315 20.42 42.75 -1.78
CA THR A 315 19.40 42.59 -2.81
C THR A 315 18.74 41.22 -2.71
N VAL A 316 17.40 41.19 -2.68
CA VAL A 316 16.62 39.94 -2.69
C VAL A 316 16.68 39.33 -4.08
N LEU A 317 17.19 38.10 -4.16
CA LEU A 317 17.27 37.33 -5.40
C LEU A 317 16.01 36.49 -5.57
N ALA A 318 15.64 35.70 -4.55
CA ALA A 318 14.46 34.84 -4.54
C ALA A 318 13.77 34.84 -3.17
N THR A 319 12.47 34.54 -3.12
CA THR A 319 11.69 34.37 -1.88
C THR A 319 11.14 32.95 -1.74
N ALA A 320 10.75 32.55 -0.53
CA ALA A 320 10.10 31.25 -0.31
C ALA A 320 8.82 31.08 -1.14
N GLU A 321 8.07 32.15 -1.35
CA GLU A 321 6.88 32.15 -2.20
C GLU A 321 7.23 31.86 -3.67
N GLN A 322 8.31 32.46 -4.18
CA GLN A 322 8.80 32.21 -5.55
C GLN A 322 9.28 30.77 -5.72
N VAL A 323 9.99 30.21 -4.74
CA VAL A 323 10.41 28.79 -4.75
C VAL A 323 9.20 27.85 -4.75
N ARG A 324 8.19 28.09 -3.91
CA ARG A 324 6.95 27.29 -3.88
C ARG A 324 6.15 27.43 -5.19
N ALA A 325 6.05 28.65 -5.73
CA ALA A 325 5.43 28.88 -7.04
C ALA A 325 6.21 28.18 -8.16
N GLY A 326 7.54 28.14 -8.08
CA GLY A 326 8.41 27.38 -8.98
C GLY A 326 8.13 25.89 -8.95
N LYS A 327 7.96 25.30 -7.75
CA LYS A 327 7.53 23.90 -7.60
C LYS A 327 6.17 23.66 -8.26
N LYS A 328 5.19 24.56 -8.06
CA LYS A 328 3.88 24.43 -8.71
C LYS A 328 3.97 24.52 -10.23
N ALA A 329 4.77 25.45 -10.77
CA ALA A 329 5.01 25.56 -12.20
C ALA A 329 5.70 24.30 -12.75
N PHE A 330 6.67 23.74 -12.02
CA PHE A 330 7.31 22.47 -12.36
C PHE A 330 6.29 21.32 -12.45
N GLN A 331 5.38 21.23 -11.49
CA GLN A 331 4.33 20.20 -11.46
C GLN A 331 3.28 20.41 -12.58
N ALA A 332 2.75 21.63 -12.72
CA ALA A 332 1.69 21.95 -13.66
C ALA A 332 2.10 21.72 -15.12
N ASN A 333 3.36 22.01 -15.46
CA ASN A 333 3.91 21.78 -16.80
C ASN A 333 4.43 20.33 -16.99
N GLY A 334 4.33 19.46 -15.98
CA GLY A 334 4.73 18.06 -16.08
C GLY A 334 6.23 17.85 -16.26
N LEU A 335 7.08 18.76 -15.75
CA LEU A 335 8.53 18.71 -15.96
C LEU A 335 9.20 17.46 -15.35
N MET A 336 8.61 16.86 -14.30
CA MET A 336 9.05 15.56 -13.76
C MET A 336 8.89 14.40 -14.76
N ASN A 337 8.05 14.56 -15.78
CA ASN A 337 7.90 13.60 -16.86
C ASN A 337 8.72 13.96 -18.12
N GLN A 338 9.41 15.10 -18.12
CA GLN A 338 10.35 15.51 -19.15
C GLN A 338 11.79 15.19 -18.73
N GLY A 339 12.20 15.68 -17.56
CA GLY A 339 13.46 15.37 -16.89
C GLY A 339 13.21 14.80 -15.50
N SER A 340 14.14 15.01 -14.57
CA SER A 340 13.99 14.58 -13.17
C SER A 340 14.30 15.70 -12.19
N ILE A 341 13.93 15.50 -10.92
CA ILE A 341 14.40 16.33 -9.81
C ILE A 341 14.76 15.41 -8.64
N LEU A 342 15.90 15.65 -7.99
CA LEU A 342 16.43 14.76 -6.96
C LEU A 342 16.57 13.29 -7.44
N GLY A 343 16.85 13.12 -8.74
CA GLY A 343 16.97 11.83 -9.42
C GLY A 343 15.64 11.12 -9.71
N ASN A 344 14.50 11.65 -9.26
CA ASN A 344 13.19 11.08 -9.48
C ASN A 344 12.48 11.75 -10.67
N GLY A 345 11.98 10.94 -11.60
CA GLY A 345 11.29 11.40 -12.81
C GLY A 345 11.80 10.76 -14.10
N ALA A 346 11.68 11.47 -15.20
CA ALA A 346 12.07 11.05 -16.53
C ALA A 346 13.57 11.17 -16.80
N TYR A 347 13.98 10.58 -17.93
CA TYR A 347 15.38 10.48 -18.35
C TYR A 347 15.65 11.17 -19.69
N PHE A 348 14.67 11.91 -20.21
CA PHE A 348 14.71 12.46 -21.56
C PHE A 348 15.42 13.81 -21.62
N ASP A 349 15.20 14.64 -20.61
CA ASP A 349 15.98 15.85 -20.32
C ASP A 349 16.82 15.67 -19.04
N ALA A 350 17.52 16.72 -18.63
CA ALA A 350 18.40 16.72 -17.47
C ALA A 350 17.67 16.50 -16.14
N ASP A 351 18.45 16.13 -15.11
CA ASP A 351 18.01 16.27 -13.72
C ASP A 351 18.17 17.74 -13.29
N LEU A 352 17.08 18.42 -12.93
CA LEU A 352 17.08 19.86 -12.65
C LEU A 352 17.92 20.20 -11.42
N THR A 353 18.02 19.31 -10.42
CA THR A 353 18.85 19.53 -9.24
C THR A 353 20.33 19.48 -9.62
N ALA A 354 20.74 18.43 -10.33
CA ALA A 354 22.12 18.26 -10.77
C ALA A 354 22.54 19.31 -11.81
N ASP A 355 21.66 19.67 -12.74
CA ASP A 355 21.93 20.68 -13.76
C ASP A 355 22.10 22.06 -13.13
N ALA A 356 21.20 22.46 -12.21
CA ALA A 356 21.34 23.72 -11.48
C ALA A 356 22.62 23.77 -10.64
N LEU A 357 22.99 22.65 -9.98
CA LEU A 357 24.20 22.56 -9.18
C LEU A 357 25.47 22.72 -10.03
N ARG A 358 25.53 22.01 -11.17
CA ARG A 358 26.65 22.09 -12.12
C ARG A 358 26.77 23.49 -12.73
N LEU A 359 25.66 24.06 -13.22
CA LEU A 359 25.64 25.42 -13.77
C LEU A 359 26.04 26.45 -12.72
N LYS A 360 25.66 26.25 -11.45
CA LYS A 360 26.05 27.14 -10.35
C LYS A 360 27.57 27.13 -10.18
N ALA A 361 28.20 25.96 -10.12
CA ALA A 361 29.64 25.83 -10.03
C ALA A 361 30.36 26.38 -11.27
N GLU A 362 29.88 26.10 -12.48
CA GLU A 362 30.41 26.62 -13.75
C GLU A 362 30.39 28.16 -13.78
N PHE A 363 29.24 28.78 -13.53
CA PHE A 363 29.13 30.23 -13.58
C PHE A 363 29.91 30.94 -12.47
N MET A 364 30.07 30.32 -11.29
CA MET A 364 30.94 30.84 -10.24
C MET A 364 32.42 30.78 -10.64
N ARG A 365 32.88 29.71 -11.31
CA ARG A 365 34.25 29.61 -11.84
C ARG A 365 34.51 30.69 -12.88
N GLU A 366 33.58 30.89 -13.80
CA GLU A 366 33.66 31.96 -14.80
C GLU A 366 33.67 33.36 -14.16
N TYR A 367 32.85 33.59 -13.14
CA TYR A 367 32.85 34.86 -12.40
C TYR A 367 34.25 35.17 -11.84
N TYR A 368 34.91 34.16 -11.26
CA TYR A 368 36.25 34.33 -10.72
C TYR A 368 37.33 34.48 -11.80
N ALA A 369 37.23 33.77 -12.92
CA ALA A 369 38.11 33.94 -14.07
C ALA A 369 38.02 35.38 -14.62
N ARG A 370 36.79 35.88 -14.84
CA ARG A 370 36.55 37.27 -15.27
C ARG A 370 37.12 38.30 -14.29
N LYS A 371 37.04 38.02 -12.98
CA LYS A 371 37.60 38.90 -11.95
C LYS A 371 39.13 38.98 -11.99
N GLN A 372 39.80 37.96 -12.53
CA GLN A 372 41.24 37.95 -12.77
C GLN A 372 41.62 38.55 -14.14
N GLY A 373 40.63 39.02 -14.93
CA GLY A 373 40.85 39.56 -16.27
C GLY A 373 41.03 38.48 -17.35
N ILE A 374 40.63 37.24 -17.07
CA ILE A 374 40.74 36.10 -17.97
C ILE A 374 39.38 35.86 -18.64
N GLU A 375 39.38 35.70 -19.96
CA GLU A 375 38.16 35.64 -20.78
C GLU A 375 37.35 34.35 -20.57
N SER A 376 38.00 33.22 -20.25
CA SER A 376 37.33 31.93 -20.04
C SER A 376 38.07 31.01 -19.07
N VAL A 377 37.36 30.00 -18.53
CA VAL A 377 37.92 29.01 -17.59
C VAL A 377 38.89 28.06 -18.30
N GLU A 378 38.80 27.91 -19.62
CA GLU A 378 39.71 27.12 -20.45
C GLU A 378 41.05 27.82 -20.71
N ALA A 379 41.10 29.14 -20.55
CA ALA A 379 42.33 29.93 -20.71
C ALA A 379 43.20 29.95 -19.44
N LEU A 380 42.68 29.47 -18.31
CA LEU A 380 43.42 29.33 -17.04
C LEU A 380 44.49 28.24 -17.15
N ASP A 381 45.63 28.45 -16.51
CA ASP A 381 46.57 27.34 -16.28
C ASP A 381 46.05 26.38 -15.19
N GLY A 382 46.75 25.25 -15.00
CA GLY A 382 46.31 24.22 -14.06
C GLY A 382 46.28 24.67 -12.59
N ASP A 383 47.20 25.55 -12.19
CA ASP A 383 47.30 26.03 -10.81
C ASP A 383 46.23 27.09 -10.53
N GLU A 384 46.01 27.99 -11.49
CA GLU A 384 44.95 29.01 -11.44
C GLU A 384 43.55 28.36 -11.43
N ARG A 385 43.33 27.36 -12.29
CA ARG A 385 42.08 26.60 -12.30
C ARG A 385 41.83 25.92 -10.96
N ALA A 386 42.82 25.22 -10.40
CA ALA A 386 42.68 24.58 -9.10
C ALA A 386 42.39 25.58 -7.96
N ALA A 387 43.01 26.76 -8.00
CA ALA A 387 42.77 27.82 -7.02
C ALA A 387 41.33 28.38 -7.12
N ILE A 388 40.80 28.54 -8.33
CA ILE A 388 39.41 28.97 -8.54
C ILE A 388 38.43 27.88 -8.11
N GLU A 389 38.67 26.62 -8.45
CA GLU A 389 37.84 25.49 -8.06
C GLU A 389 37.75 25.35 -6.53
N GLU A 390 38.88 25.42 -5.82
CA GLU A 390 38.90 25.40 -4.36
C GLU A 390 38.18 26.60 -3.74
N ARG A 391 38.23 27.77 -4.40
CA ARG A 391 37.48 28.95 -3.95
C ARG A 391 35.98 28.76 -4.11
N VAL A 392 35.53 28.25 -5.25
CA VAL A 392 34.10 27.94 -5.48
C VAL A 392 33.62 26.91 -4.48
N ARG A 393 34.43 25.87 -4.22
CA ARG A 393 34.12 24.86 -3.21
C ARG A 393 33.91 25.51 -1.84
N ARG A 394 34.80 26.41 -1.40
CA ARG A 394 34.65 27.13 -0.11
C ARG A 394 33.44 28.06 -0.05
N ASP A 395 33.05 28.66 -1.17
CA ASP A 395 31.86 29.51 -1.21
C ASP A 395 30.56 28.68 -1.10
N LEU A 396 30.59 27.41 -1.55
CA LEU A 396 29.46 26.49 -1.48
C LEU A 396 29.46 25.63 -0.20
N ASP A 397 30.62 25.50 0.45
CA ASP A 397 30.84 24.84 1.74
C ASP A 397 30.33 25.75 2.88
N THR A 398 29.00 25.83 2.98
CA THR A 398 28.29 26.67 3.94
C THR A 398 27.31 25.85 4.75
N ASP A 399 27.26 26.09 6.06
CA ASP A 399 26.22 25.54 6.93
C ASP A 399 24.83 26.07 6.56
N ALA A 400 23.79 25.27 6.86
CA ALA A 400 22.41 25.72 6.76
C ALA A 400 22.18 27.02 7.58
N PRO A 401 21.40 27.98 7.07
CA PRO A 401 21.21 29.25 7.77
C PRO A 401 20.49 29.03 9.10
N GLU A 402 21.01 29.63 10.19
CA GLU A 402 20.35 29.62 11.51
C GLU A 402 19.05 30.45 11.54
N GLY A 403 18.80 31.27 10.51
CA GLY A 403 17.65 32.17 10.42
C GLY A 403 16.96 32.13 9.05
N PRO A 404 15.95 33.00 8.84
CA PRO A 404 15.09 32.93 7.65
C PRO A 404 15.75 33.39 6.35
N ILE A 405 16.99 33.91 6.40
CA ILE A 405 17.66 34.53 5.26
C ILE A 405 18.90 33.71 4.88
N LEU A 406 18.92 33.22 3.64
CA LEU A 406 20.10 32.64 3.00
C LEU A 406 20.91 33.76 2.34
N ARG A 407 22.22 33.81 2.59
CA ARG A 407 23.12 34.85 2.06
C ARG A 407 24.08 34.27 1.06
N TYR A 408 23.99 34.74 -0.17
CA TYR A 408 24.88 34.35 -1.25
C TYR A 408 26.13 35.23 -1.32
N SER A 409 27.25 34.61 -1.69
CA SER A 409 28.42 35.32 -2.16
C SER A 409 28.13 36.10 -3.44
N ALA A 410 29.04 37.00 -3.85
CA ALA A 410 28.90 37.72 -5.11
C ALA A 410 28.90 36.79 -6.33
N ALA A 411 29.65 35.68 -6.26
CA ALA A 411 29.72 34.68 -7.32
C ALA A 411 28.42 33.88 -7.42
N GLU A 412 27.86 33.44 -6.28
CA GLU A 412 26.57 32.74 -6.26
C GLU A 412 25.42 33.63 -6.73
N ALA A 413 25.40 34.90 -6.35
CA ALA A 413 24.40 35.86 -6.81
C ALA A 413 24.47 36.08 -8.34
N ASP A 414 25.67 36.06 -8.93
CA ASP A 414 25.86 36.09 -10.38
C ASP A 414 25.37 34.82 -11.06
N ALA A 415 25.74 33.66 -10.51
CA ALA A 415 25.29 32.37 -11.00
C ALA A 415 23.76 32.21 -10.96
N HIS A 416 23.10 32.63 -9.88
CA HIS A 416 21.64 32.59 -9.74
C HIS A 416 20.94 33.30 -10.90
N ARG A 417 21.37 34.54 -11.22
CA ARG A 417 20.75 35.32 -12.32
C ARG A 417 20.93 34.64 -13.67
N ARG A 418 22.12 34.13 -13.96
CA ARG A 418 22.42 33.45 -15.22
C ARG A 418 21.70 32.12 -15.36
N ILE A 419 21.45 31.40 -14.27
CA ILE A 419 20.66 30.17 -14.28
C ILE A 419 19.19 30.45 -14.58
N ARG A 420 18.63 31.55 -14.03
CA ARG A 420 17.28 32.00 -14.41
C ARG A 420 17.19 32.28 -15.91
N GLU A 421 18.14 33.03 -16.47
CA GLU A 421 18.21 33.30 -17.91
C GLU A 421 18.28 32.01 -18.73
N ALA A 422 19.15 31.07 -18.36
CA ALA A 422 19.29 29.78 -19.04
C ALA A 422 18.00 28.93 -18.99
N TYR A 423 17.24 28.99 -17.89
CA TYR A 423 15.98 28.25 -17.76
C TYR A 423 14.84 28.93 -18.53
N VAL A 424 14.83 30.25 -18.64
CA VAL A 424 13.91 30.99 -19.51
C VAL A 424 14.14 30.62 -20.97
N GLU A 425 15.39 30.67 -21.44
CA GLU A 425 15.75 30.25 -22.80
C GLU A 425 15.32 28.79 -23.05
N ARG A 426 15.63 27.89 -22.12
CA ARG A 426 15.35 26.45 -22.32
C ARG A 426 13.87 26.09 -22.28
N TYR A 427 13.11 26.60 -21.29
CA TYR A 427 11.76 26.11 -20.99
C TYR A 427 10.64 27.06 -21.43
N HIS A 428 10.91 28.36 -21.56
CA HIS A 428 9.92 29.31 -22.08
C HIS A 428 10.11 29.58 -23.58
N GLU A 429 11.31 29.99 -24.00
CA GLU A 429 11.61 30.19 -25.43
C GLU A 429 11.66 28.84 -26.17
N GLY A 430 12.05 27.78 -25.46
CA GLY A 430 11.99 26.40 -25.90
C GLY A 430 13.29 25.92 -26.52
N ASP A 431 13.60 24.64 -26.34
CA ASP A 431 14.76 23.98 -26.93
C ASP A 431 14.31 22.75 -27.71
N ARG A 432 14.21 22.93 -29.04
CA ARG A 432 13.80 21.85 -29.95
C ARG A 432 14.75 20.65 -29.90
N ASN A 433 16.05 20.88 -29.70
CA ASN A 433 17.02 19.78 -29.63
C ASN A 433 16.80 18.94 -28.37
N ARG A 434 16.23 19.51 -27.30
CA ARG A 434 15.80 18.77 -26.10
C ARG A 434 14.39 18.20 -26.20
N GLY A 435 13.66 18.45 -27.28
CA GLY A 435 12.25 18.09 -27.40
C GLY A 435 11.34 18.93 -26.50
N ILE A 436 11.74 20.17 -26.22
CA ILE A 436 10.96 21.16 -25.46
C ILE A 436 10.38 22.17 -26.47
N PRO A 437 9.04 22.23 -26.64
CA PRO A 437 8.43 23.20 -27.55
C PRO A 437 8.49 24.62 -26.98
N GLU A 438 8.38 25.62 -27.86
CA GLU A 438 8.21 27.02 -27.47
C GLU A 438 6.94 27.17 -26.61
N GLY A 439 7.03 27.93 -25.52
CA GLY A 439 5.96 28.13 -24.56
C GLY A 439 5.62 26.88 -23.74
N PHE A 440 6.53 25.90 -23.62
CA PHE A 440 6.32 24.73 -22.75
C PHE A 440 6.05 25.13 -21.30
N VAL A 441 6.78 26.14 -20.80
CA VAL A 441 6.40 26.92 -19.63
C VAL A 441 5.79 28.25 -20.11
N GLY A 442 4.59 28.56 -19.63
CA GLY A 442 3.73 29.58 -20.22
C GLY A 442 4.26 31.02 -20.18
N SER A 443 5.15 31.36 -19.24
CA SER A 443 5.79 32.69 -19.17
C SER A 443 7.25 32.62 -18.73
N ALA A 444 8.01 33.67 -19.07
CA ALA A 444 9.38 33.83 -18.61
C ALA A 444 9.46 33.87 -17.07
N GLU A 445 8.55 34.59 -16.40
CA GLU A 445 8.56 34.66 -14.93
C GLU A 445 8.31 33.28 -14.29
N GLN A 446 7.50 32.42 -14.90
CA GLN A 446 7.32 31.05 -14.41
C GLN A 446 8.59 30.23 -14.59
N ALA A 447 9.28 30.36 -15.73
CA ALA A 447 10.55 29.67 -15.97
C ALA A 447 11.66 30.14 -14.99
N GLU A 448 11.71 31.43 -14.66
CA GLU A 448 12.58 31.95 -13.60
C GLU A 448 12.27 31.31 -12.24
N ARG A 449 10.99 31.15 -11.88
CA ARG A 449 10.59 30.47 -10.64
C ARG A 449 10.94 28.99 -10.65
N VAL A 450 10.82 28.31 -11.80
CA VAL A 450 11.30 26.92 -11.93
C VAL A 450 12.81 26.85 -11.68
N ALA A 451 13.57 27.82 -12.18
CA ALA A 451 15.00 27.96 -11.84
C ALA A 451 15.20 28.17 -10.33
N ASP A 452 14.42 29.02 -9.66
CA ASP A 452 14.53 29.22 -8.21
C ASP A 452 14.26 27.93 -7.42
N PHE A 453 13.28 27.14 -7.85
CA PHE A 453 13.01 25.84 -7.27
C PHE A 453 14.16 24.86 -7.48
N ALA A 454 14.70 24.77 -8.70
CA ALA A 454 15.86 23.93 -9.00
C ALA A 454 17.10 24.37 -8.20
N LEU A 455 17.36 25.67 -8.09
CA LEU A 455 18.43 26.26 -7.29
C LEU A 455 18.28 25.97 -5.80
N TRP A 456 17.06 25.99 -5.27
CA TRP A 456 16.81 25.57 -3.89
C TRP A 456 17.11 24.08 -3.67
N THR A 457 16.72 23.21 -4.61
CA THR A 457 17.09 21.78 -4.52
C THR A 457 18.59 21.56 -4.66
N ALA A 458 19.29 22.34 -5.50
CA ALA A 458 20.73 22.30 -5.62
C ALA A 458 21.42 22.80 -4.34
N TRP A 459 20.88 23.84 -3.71
CA TRP A 459 21.38 24.36 -2.44
C TRP A 459 21.34 23.30 -1.34
N MET A 460 20.19 22.64 -1.12
CA MET A 460 20.11 21.59 -0.10
C MET A 460 20.98 20.37 -0.44
N ALA A 461 21.31 20.16 -1.72
CA ALA A 461 22.15 19.05 -2.16
C ALA A 461 23.64 19.21 -1.82
N HIS A 462 24.11 20.43 -1.56
CA HIS A 462 25.51 20.73 -1.20
C HIS A 462 25.66 21.39 0.19
N THR A 463 24.55 21.68 0.87
CA THR A 463 24.54 22.37 2.18
C THR A 463 24.37 21.36 3.30
N ASP A 464 25.30 21.37 4.25
CA ASP A 464 25.31 20.45 5.38
C ASP A 464 24.06 20.59 6.26
N ARG A 465 23.55 19.45 6.71
CA ARG A 465 22.48 19.44 7.72
C ARG A 465 23.02 20.02 9.03
N PRO A 466 22.18 20.70 9.83
CA PRO A 466 22.59 21.16 11.15
C PRO A 466 23.14 20.02 12.03
N ASN A 467 24.38 20.18 12.49
CA ASN A 467 25.13 19.19 13.29
C ASN A 467 25.50 17.90 12.54
N ALA A 468 25.53 17.91 11.20
CA ALA A 468 26.05 16.83 10.38
C ALA A 468 27.31 17.27 9.61
N ASP A 469 27.99 16.31 9.01
CA ASP A 469 29.17 16.48 8.13
C ASP A 469 28.84 16.15 6.67
N HIS A 470 27.56 16.22 6.31
CA HIS A 470 27.04 15.88 5.00
C HIS A 470 25.75 16.67 4.71
N SER A 471 25.43 16.79 3.42
CA SER A 471 24.32 17.60 2.93
C SER A 471 22.94 17.03 3.26
N TYR A 472 21.87 17.81 3.05
CA TYR A 472 20.50 17.31 3.24
C TYR A 472 20.19 16.06 2.42
N THR A 473 20.86 15.85 1.29
CA THR A 473 20.67 14.72 0.39
C THR A 473 21.74 13.64 0.57
N ASN A 474 22.47 13.64 1.69
CA ASN A 474 23.57 12.72 1.96
C ASN A 474 24.67 12.81 0.87
N ASP A 475 25.02 14.05 0.51
CA ASP A 475 25.98 14.44 -0.53
C ASP A 475 25.62 14.02 -1.95
N TRP A 476 24.36 13.67 -2.22
CA TRP A 476 23.89 13.39 -3.58
C TRP A 476 23.47 14.70 -4.28
N PRO A 477 23.70 14.90 -5.60
CA PRO A 477 24.29 13.98 -6.57
C PRO A 477 25.82 14.02 -6.57
N TYR A 478 26.44 13.02 -7.21
CA TYR A 478 27.88 13.01 -7.43
C TYR A 478 28.34 14.19 -8.31
N GLU A 479 28.92 15.19 -7.66
CA GLU A 479 29.50 16.38 -8.27
C GLU A 479 30.77 16.81 -7.51
N PRO A 480 31.94 16.27 -7.86
CA PRO A 480 33.18 16.55 -7.15
C PRO A 480 33.56 18.03 -7.11
N ALA A 481 33.11 18.84 -8.08
CA ALA A 481 33.43 20.27 -8.14
C ALA A 481 32.83 21.05 -6.95
N VAL A 482 31.79 20.54 -6.32
CA VAL A 482 31.14 21.16 -5.14
C VAL A 482 31.43 20.43 -3.83
N GLY A 483 32.22 19.35 -3.87
CA GLY A 483 32.55 18.54 -2.68
C GLY A 483 31.72 17.27 -2.51
N ASN A 484 30.62 17.12 -3.26
CA ASN A 484 29.73 15.97 -3.15
C ASN A 484 30.41 14.65 -3.52
N ARG A 485 30.46 13.73 -2.55
CA ARG A 485 31.02 12.37 -2.68
C ARG A 485 30.24 11.40 -1.80
N PRO A 486 30.32 10.07 -2.02
CA PRO A 486 29.71 9.12 -1.11
C PRO A 486 30.22 9.31 0.31
N THR A 487 29.31 9.54 1.25
CA THR A 487 29.61 9.70 2.68
C THR A 487 30.09 8.39 3.30
N GLY A 488 30.67 8.47 4.50
CA GLY A 488 31.09 7.28 5.27
C GLY A 488 29.94 6.30 5.51
N GLN A 489 28.73 6.80 5.78
CA GLN A 489 27.55 5.96 5.98
C GLN A 489 27.18 5.16 4.73
N VAL A 490 27.31 5.73 3.53
CA VAL A 490 26.99 5.04 2.27
C VAL A 490 27.88 3.81 2.09
N LEU A 491 29.17 3.92 2.40
CA LEU A 491 30.12 2.82 2.32
C LEU A 491 29.89 1.76 3.39
N VAL A 492 29.64 2.18 4.64
CA VAL A 492 29.38 1.28 5.77
C VAL A 492 28.10 0.47 5.53
N TRP A 493 27.00 1.12 5.17
CA TRP A 493 25.72 0.45 4.97
C TRP A 493 25.71 -0.44 3.72
N SER A 494 26.46 -0.08 2.67
CA SER A 494 26.71 -1.00 1.55
C SER A 494 27.48 -2.25 1.93
N THR A 495 28.35 -2.18 2.94
CA THR A 495 29.05 -3.36 3.46
C THR A 495 28.11 -4.20 4.33
N ILE A 496 27.30 -3.54 5.17
CA ILE A 496 26.31 -4.20 6.03
C ILE A 496 25.25 -4.90 5.19
N SER A 497 24.76 -4.31 4.10
CA SER A 497 23.78 -4.96 3.21
C SER A 497 24.28 -6.29 2.67
N LEU A 498 25.55 -6.39 2.25
CA LEU A 498 26.11 -7.66 1.80
C LEU A 498 26.13 -8.72 2.91
N VAL A 499 26.43 -8.32 4.15
CA VAL A 499 26.36 -9.22 5.31
C VAL A 499 24.92 -9.63 5.61
N LEU A 500 23.98 -8.68 5.58
CA LEU A 500 22.55 -8.93 5.78
C LEU A 500 21.96 -9.83 4.69
N LEU A 501 22.40 -9.70 3.44
CA LEU A 501 21.98 -10.57 2.35
C LEU A 501 22.40 -12.02 2.61
N VAL A 502 23.67 -12.25 2.94
CA VAL A 502 24.19 -13.59 3.21
C VAL A 502 23.57 -14.18 4.49
N GLY A 503 23.51 -13.39 5.56
CA GLY A 503 22.94 -13.80 6.84
C GLY A 503 21.42 -14.03 6.77
N GLY A 504 20.70 -13.12 6.12
CA GLY A 504 19.26 -13.20 5.88
C GLY A 504 18.90 -14.37 4.97
N GLY A 505 19.68 -14.61 3.92
CA GLY A 505 19.53 -15.81 3.08
C GLY A 505 19.74 -17.10 3.86
N ALA A 506 20.79 -17.18 4.68
CA ALA A 506 21.06 -18.34 5.52
C ALA A 506 19.95 -18.57 6.57
N LEU A 507 19.47 -17.50 7.21
CA LEU A 507 18.36 -17.54 8.16
C LEU A 507 17.07 -17.96 7.47
N GLY A 508 16.80 -17.45 6.27
CA GLY A 508 15.64 -17.83 5.47
C GLY A 508 15.66 -19.31 5.12
N VAL A 509 16.81 -19.85 4.70
CA VAL A 509 16.93 -21.29 4.36
C VAL A 509 16.75 -22.15 5.60
N TRP A 510 17.34 -21.74 6.72
CA TRP A 510 17.12 -22.42 8.00
C TRP A 510 15.65 -22.39 8.42
N ALA A 511 14.98 -21.23 8.33
CA ALA A 511 13.57 -21.08 8.67
C ALA A 511 12.68 -21.92 7.76
N TYR A 512 12.96 -21.95 6.46
CA TYR A 512 12.23 -22.75 5.48
C TYR A 512 12.26 -24.25 5.84
N HIS A 513 13.43 -24.78 6.20
CA HIS A 513 13.56 -26.18 6.63
C HIS A 513 13.01 -26.44 8.04
N ALA A 514 13.12 -25.48 8.96
CA ALA A 514 12.65 -25.65 10.34
C ALA A 514 11.12 -25.59 10.46
N LEU A 515 10.45 -24.85 9.59
CA LEU A 515 9.00 -24.66 9.60
C LEU A 515 8.23 -25.69 8.75
N ASP A 516 8.95 -26.59 8.06
CA ASP A 516 8.39 -27.71 7.29
C ASP A 516 7.28 -27.25 6.31
N PHE A 517 7.59 -26.26 5.49
CA PHE A 517 6.68 -25.82 4.44
C PHE A 517 6.48 -26.93 3.41
N ALA A 518 5.22 -27.25 3.10
CA ALA A 518 4.89 -28.28 2.13
C ALA A 518 5.52 -27.96 0.76
N GLU A 519 6.26 -28.93 0.22
CA GLU A 519 6.70 -28.88 -1.18
C GLU A 519 5.52 -29.28 -2.11
N PRO A 520 5.43 -28.70 -3.31
CA PRO A 520 4.42 -29.10 -4.28
C PRO A 520 4.52 -30.60 -4.56
N THR A 521 3.38 -31.29 -4.57
CA THR A 521 3.35 -32.74 -4.82
C THR A 521 3.80 -33.03 -6.25
N THR A 522 4.63 -34.07 -6.45
CA THR A 522 5.06 -34.53 -7.78
C THR A 522 4.12 -35.58 -8.38
N ASP A 523 3.02 -35.88 -7.69
CA ASP A 523 2.05 -36.90 -8.09
C ASP A 523 1.03 -36.32 -9.08
N VAL A 524 0.52 -37.17 -9.98
CA VAL A 524 -0.57 -36.82 -10.89
C VAL A 524 -1.84 -36.66 -10.07
N ILE A 525 -2.51 -35.52 -10.19
CA ILE A 525 -3.72 -35.17 -9.45
C ILE A 525 -4.85 -34.99 -10.47
N ASP A 526 -6.04 -35.48 -10.13
CA ASP A 526 -7.22 -35.31 -10.97
C ASP A 526 -7.72 -33.86 -10.85
N VAL A 527 -7.40 -33.03 -11.83
CA VAL A 527 -7.76 -31.61 -11.83
C VAL A 527 -9.15 -31.47 -12.46
N PRO A 528 -10.13 -30.83 -11.77
CA PRO A 528 -11.48 -30.67 -12.30
C PRO A 528 -11.48 -30.03 -13.69
N SER A 529 -12.31 -30.55 -14.59
CA SER A 529 -12.46 -29.95 -15.91
C SER A 529 -13.06 -28.55 -15.75
N PRO A 530 -12.54 -27.52 -16.46
CA PRO A 530 -13.15 -26.20 -16.45
C PRO A 530 -14.65 -26.19 -16.81
N ASP A 531 -15.15 -27.18 -17.55
CA ASP A 531 -16.57 -27.28 -17.89
C ASP A 531 -17.45 -27.73 -16.71
N GLU A 532 -16.86 -28.30 -15.66
CA GLU A 532 -17.54 -28.69 -14.42
C GLU A 532 -17.75 -27.51 -13.47
N VAL A 533 -17.01 -26.42 -13.66
CA VAL A 533 -17.13 -25.19 -12.87
C VAL A 533 -18.32 -24.36 -13.37
N SER A 534 -19.28 -24.07 -12.48
CA SER A 534 -20.40 -23.17 -12.77
C SER A 534 -19.92 -21.71 -12.82
N VAL A 535 -20.46 -20.92 -13.77
CA VAL A 535 -20.08 -19.51 -13.93
C VAL A 535 -21.26 -18.61 -13.57
N THR A 536 -21.08 -17.76 -12.58
CA THR A 536 -22.11 -16.81 -12.13
C THR A 536 -22.20 -15.56 -13.02
N PRO A 537 -23.33 -14.83 -13.00
CA PRO A 537 -23.44 -13.55 -13.70
C PRO A 537 -22.35 -12.53 -13.34
N ALA A 538 -21.90 -12.46 -12.09
CA ALA A 538 -20.84 -11.56 -11.65
C ALA A 538 -19.46 -11.99 -12.16
N GLN A 539 -19.18 -13.30 -12.18
CA GLN A 539 -17.95 -13.83 -12.79
C GLN A 539 -17.89 -13.53 -14.29
N TYR A 540 -19.00 -13.69 -15.01
CA TYR A 540 -19.09 -13.30 -16.41
C TYR A 540 -18.89 -11.78 -16.61
N ALA A 541 -19.43 -10.95 -15.71
CA ALA A 541 -19.18 -9.51 -15.73
C ALA A 541 -17.72 -9.16 -15.43
N ALA A 542 -17.06 -9.87 -14.52
CA ALA A 542 -15.64 -9.70 -14.22
C ALA A 542 -14.74 -10.10 -15.41
N ALA A 543 -15.13 -11.10 -16.21
CA ALA A 543 -14.39 -11.50 -17.40
C ALA A 543 -14.24 -10.38 -18.46
N TRP A 544 -15.15 -9.39 -18.50
CA TRP A 544 -15.03 -8.22 -19.37
C TRP A 544 -13.87 -7.29 -19.03
N TYR A 545 -13.33 -7.37 -17.82
CA TYR A 545 -12.14 -6.60 -17.43
C TYR A 545 -10.90 -7.05 -18.22
N VAL A 546 -10.84 -8.32 -18.63
CA VAL A 546 -9.67 -8.90 -19.31
C VAL A 546 -9.37 -8.25 -20.66
N PRO A 547 -10.32 -8.16 -21.63
CA PRO A 547 -10.06 -7.47 -22.88
C PRO A 547 -9.90 -5.95 -22.71
N VAL A 548 -10.53 -5.33 -21.70
CA VAL A 548 -10.31 -3.91 -21.39
C VAL A 548 -8.86 -3.68 -20.94
N ALA A 549 -8.36 -4.49 -20.03
CA ALA A 549 -6.96 -4.46 -19.62
C ALA A 549 -6.01 -4.75 -20.78
N GLY A 550 -6.35 -5.71 -21.65
CA GLY A 550 -5.58 -5.96 -22.88
C GLY A 550 -5.49 -4.72 -23.77
N ALA A 551 -6.60 -4.02 -24.00
CA ALA A 551 -6.60 -2.78 -24.77
C ALA A 551 -5.75 -1.68 -24.13
N LEU A 552 -5.83 -1.51 -22.80
CA LEU A 552 -4.98 -0.59 -22.05
C LEU A 552 -3.50 -0.96 -22.17
N PHE A 553 -3.16 -2.25 -22.12
CA PHE A 553 -1.80 -2.75 -22.31
C PHE A 553 -1.27 -2.47 -23.74
N VAL A 554 -2.11 -2.62 -24.77
CA VAL A 554 -1.73 -2.25 -26.14
C VAL A 554 -1.42 -0.75 -26.24
N VAL A 555 -2.29 0.11 -25.70
CA VAL A 555 -2.04 1.56 -25.69
C VAL A 555 -0.75 1.88 -24.93
N GLN A 556 -0.50 1.22 -23.81
CA GLN A 556 0.71 1.38 -23.01
C GLN A 556 1.99 0.98 -23.75
N ALA A 557 1.95 -0.14 -24.47
CA ALA A 557 3.07 -0.60 -25.29
C ALA A 557 3.35 0.38 -26.45
N LEU A 558 2.31 0.91 -27.08
CA LEU A 558 2.42 1.90 -28.15
C LEU A 558 2.97 3.25 -27.66
N THR A 559 2.50 3.75 -26.50
CA THR A 559 3.08 4.95 -25.90
C THR A 559 4.53 4.73 -25.47
N GLY A 560 4.87 3.52 -24.99
CA GLY A 560 6.25 3.14 -24.68
C GLY A 560 7.17 3.18 -25.90
N ALA A 561 6.70 2.64 -27.03
CA ALA A 561 7.44 2.69 -28.29
C ALA A 561 7.59 4.13 -28.82
N LEU A 562 6.58 4.98 -28.65
CA LEU A 562 6.68 6.40 -28.99
C LEU A 562 7.73 7.12 -28.12
N LEU A 563 7.78 6.84 -26.81
CA LEU A 563 8.80 7.40 -25.92
C LEU A 563 10.20 6.95 -26.31
N ALA A 564 10.38 5.67 -26.64
CA ALA A 564 11.65 5.14 -27.13
C ALA A 564 12.06 5.83 -28.44
N HIS A 565 11.11 6.07 -29.34
CA HIS A 565 11.35 6.79 -30.59
C HIS A 565 11.82 8.23 -30.37
N TYR A 566 11.27 8.94 -29.38
CA TYR A 566 11.69 10.30 -29.09
C TYR A 566 13.17 10.42 -28.71
N TYR A 567 13.80 9.39 -28.14
CA TYR A 567 15.26 9.40 -27.91
C TYR A 567 16.10 9.33 -29.20
N ILE A 568 15.50 8.91 -30.31
CA ILE A 568 16.12 8.87 -31.64
C ILE A 568 15.78 10.14 -32.43
N GLU A 569 14.50 10.49 -32.49
CA GLU A 569 14.00 11.69 -33.16
C GLU A 569 13.22 12.56 -32.15
N ARG A 570 13.92 13.51 -31.52
CA ARG A 570 13.34 14.35 -30.46
C ARG A 570 12.26 15.33 -30.95
N THR A 571 12.29 15.68 -32.24
CA THR A 571 11.37 16.63 -32.89
C THR A 571 10.43 15.99 -33.92
N GLY A 572 10.53 14.68 -34.13
CA GLY A 572 9.91 14.01 -35.28
C GLY A 572 9.34 12.63 -34.97
N PHE A 573 8.71 12.05 -35.99
CA PHE A 573 8.22 10.67 -35.94
C PHE A 573 8.33 10.03 -37.34
N PHE A 574 9.47 9.42 -37.62
CA PHE A 574 9.82 8.78 -38.90
C PHE A 574 9.66 9.70 -40.12
N GLY A 575 9.77 11.02 -39.94
CA GLY A 575 9.44 12.03 -40.97
C GLY A 575 7.96 12.07 -41.39
N ILE A 576 7.08 11.28 -40.76
CA ILE A 576 5.65 11.20 -41.07
C ILE A 576 4.96 12.51 -40.68
N GLY A 577 5.31 13.08 -39.51
CA GLY A 577 4.79 14.36 -39.05
C GLY A 577 5.03 15.49 -40.05
N ASP A 578 6.24 15.57 -40.60
CA ASP A 578 6.59 16.53 -41.65
C ASP A 578 5.81 16.27 -42.95
N ALA A 579 5.63 14.99 -43.31
CA ALA A 579 4.90 14.61 -44.53
C ALA A 579 3.40 14.94 -44.49
N ILE A 580 2.78 14.90 -43.31
CA ILE A 580 1.35 15.18 -43.11
C ILE A 580 1.07 16.59 -42.54
N GLY A 581 2.13 17.36 -42.25
CA GLY A 581 2.03 18.71 -41.69
C GLY A 581 1.54 18.76 -40.23
N ILE A 582 1.77 17.69 -39.46
CA ILE A 582 1.39 17.61 -38.03
C ILE A 582 2.67 17.55 -37.20
N ASP A 583 2.88 18.56 -36.36
CA ASP A 583 3.91 18.52 -35.32
C ASP A 583 3.44 17.60 -34.18
N ILE A 584 3.91 16.36 -34.23
CA ILE A 584 3.58 15.31 -33.27
C ILE A 584 4.09 15.66 -31.87
N VAL A 585 5.21 16.37 -31.75
CA VAL A 585 5.78 16.77 -30.45
C VAL A 585 4.91 17.84 -29.80
N SER A 586 4.37 18.78 -30.58
CA SER A 586 3.40 19.74 -30.06
C SER A 586 2.07 19.09 -29.66
N LEU A 587 1.62 18.06 -30.39
CA LEU A 587 0.34 17.38 -30.14
C LEU A 587 0.43 16.41 -28.95
N LEU A 588 1.48 15.60 -28.91
CA LEU A 588 1.76 14.58 -27.90
C LEU A 588 3.20 14.76 -27.37
N PRO A 589 3.43 15.78 -26.52
CA PRO A 589 4.74 16.00 -25.91
C PRO A 589 5.21 14.78 -25.12
N PHE A 590 6.54 14.61 -25.03
CA PHE A 590 7.15 13.49 -24.30
C PHE A 590 6.58 13.35 -22.87
N ALA A 591 6.45 14.45 -22.12
CA ALA A 591 5.88 14.45 -20.78
C ALA A 591 4.45 13.87 -20.70
N THR A 592 3.58 14.19 -21.67
CA THR A 592 2.22 13.64 -21.74
C THR A 592 2.26 12.15 -22.03
N VAL A 593 3.02 11.74 -23.05
CA VAL A 593 3.10 10.33 -23.47
C VAL A 593 3.68 9.48 -22.35
N ARG A 594 4.67 10.00 -21.61
CA ARG A 594 5.28 9.33 -20.46
C ARG A 594 4.27 9.18 -19.33
N THR A 595 3.52 10.24 -19.02
CA THR A 595 2.45 10.18 -18.03
C THR A 595 1.47 9.06 -18.36
N TRP A 596 1.00 8.97 -19.60
CA TRP A 596 0.10 7.91 -20.02
C TRP A 596 0.75 6.52 -19.93
N HIS A 597 2.00 6.38 -20.39
CA HIS A 597 2.71 5.10 -20.34
C HIS A 597 2.86 4.54 -18.92
N VAL A 598 3.32 5.38 -17.98
CA VAL A 598 3.55 4.99 -16.58
C VAL A 598 2.23 4.71 -15.87
N ASN A 599 1.23 5.58 -16.01
CA ASN A 599 -0.09 5.35 -15.38
C ASN A 599 -0.79 4.14 -15.98
N LEU A 600 -0.70 3.91 -17.29
CA LEU A 600 -1.30 2.73 -17.90
C LEU A 600 -0.65 1.45 -17.38
N ALA A 601 0.68 1.43 -17.20
CA ALA A 601 1.39 0.26 -16.68
C ALA A 601 0.80 -0.18 -15.34
N VAL A 602 0.45 0.78 -14.48
CA VAL A 602 -0.26 0.55 -13.24
C VAL A 602 -1.71 0.11 -13.47
N LEU A 603 -2.46 0.83 -14.31
CA LEU A 603 -3.91 0.68 -14.44
C LEU A 603 -4.34 -0.65 -15.06
N TRP A 604 -3.66 -1.14 -16.11
CA TRP A 604 -4.08 -2.39 -16.75
C TRP A 604 -3.77 -3.61 -15.88
N ILE A 605 -2.62 -3.61 -15.20
CA ILE A 605 -2.24 -4.62 -14.21
C ILE A 605 -3.29 -4.65 -13.10
N THR A 606 -3.56 -3.49 -12.49
CA THR A 606 -4.61 -3.34 -11.47
C THR A 606 -5.97 -3.80 -11.97
N THR A 607 -6.35 -3.51 -13.22
CA THR A 607 -7.65 -3.93 -13.78
C THR A 607 -7.80 -5.46 -13.79
N LEU A 608 -6.73 -6.20 -14.12
CA LEU A 608 -6.75 -7.67 -14.07
C LEU A 608 -6.78 -8.21 -12.64
N TRP A 609 -6.11 -7.53 -11.70
CA TRP A 609 -6.20 -7.87 -10.27
C TRP A 609 -7.61 -7.67 -9.72
N LEU A 610 -8.24 -6.53 -10.05
CA LEU A 610 -9.62 -6.25 -9.67
C LEU A 610 -10.57 -7.29 -10.27
N ALA A 611 -10.33 -7.72 -11.52
CA ALA A 611 -11.06 -8.80 -12.15
C ALA A 611 -10.96 -10.11 -11.36
N GLY A 612 -9.74 -10.49 -10.96
CA GLY A 612 -9.48 -11.68 -10.15
C GLY A 612 -10.23 -11.66 -8.82
N GLY A 613 -10.14 -10.57 -8.05
CA GLY A 613 -10.81 -10.52 -6.75
C GLY A 613 -12.34 -10.49 -6.85
N LEU A 614 -12.91 -10.03 -7.97
CA LEU A 614 -14.35 -10.14 -8.24
C LEU A 614 -14.75 -11.53 -8.74
N PHE A 615 -13.84 -12.24 -9.40
CA PHE A 615 -14.09 -13.54 -10.03
C PHE A 615 -13.93 -14.72 -9.06
N LEU A 616 -12.83 -14.74 -8.30
CA LEU A 616 -12.41 -15.88 -7.48
C LEU A 616 -13.39 -16.26 -6.37
N PRO A 617 -14.03 -15.32 -5.63
CA PRO A 617 -15.01 -15.69 -4.61
C PRO A 617 -16.19 -16.52 -5.15
N GLY A 618 -16.55 -16.33 -6.42
CA GLY A 618 -17.62 -17.11 -7.07
C GLY A 618 -17.24 -18.57 -7.34
N LEU A 619 -15.96 -18.96 -7.24
CA LEU A 619 -15.55 -20.36 -7.36
C LEU A 619 -15.95 -21.21 -6.14
N PHE A 620 -16.30 -20.56 -5.03
CA PHE A 620 -16.66 -21.21 -3.77
C PHE A 620 -18.16 -21.19 -3.48
N GLY A 621 -19.00 -20.74 -4.42
CA GLY A 621 -20.45 -20.68 -4.22
C GLY A 621 -21.24 -20.62 -5.52
N ASP A 622 -22.45 -21.17 -5.50
CA ASP A 622 -23.27 -21.34 -6.70
C ASP A 622 -24.08 -20.10 -7.13
N ASP A 623 -24.12 -19.05 -6.30
CA ASP A 623 -24.99 -17.89 -6.50
C ASP A 623 -24.32 -16.56 -6.09
N ASP A 624 -24.67 -15.48 -6.80
CA ASP A 624 -24.18 -14.14 -6.51
C ASP A 624 -25.04 -13.37 -5.49
N PRO A 625 -24.44 -12.47 -4.68
CA PRO A 625 -25.19 -11.46 -3.94
C PRO A 625 -26.09 -10.61 -4.87
N PRO A 626 -27.25 -10.10 -4.40
CA PRO A 626 -28.10 -9.23 -5.21
C PRO A 626 -27.34 -8.00 -5.71
N TRP A 627 -27.47 -7.67 -7.00
CA TRP A 627 -26.78 -6.56 -7.68
C TRP A 627 -25.26 -6.72 -7.86
N GLN A 628 -24.67 -7.89 -7.62
CA GLN A 628 -23.22 -8.09 -7.74
C GLN A 628 -22.72 -7.89 -9.18
N ALA A 629 -23.40 -8.47 -10.18
CA ALA A 629 -23.04 -8.31 -11.59
C ALA A 629 -23.21 -6.85 -12.08
N ALA A 630 -24.28 -6.19 -11.64
CA ALA A 630 -24.52 -4.78 -11.95
C ALA A 630 -23.46 -3.86 -11.31
N GLY A 631 -23.10 -4.10 -10.06
CA GLY A 631 -22.02 -3.40 -9.37
C GLY A 631 -20.66 -3.61 -10.03
N THR A 632 -20.36 -4.86 -10.42
CA THR A 632 -19.14 -5.22 -11.16
C THR A 632 -19.05 -4.49 -12.51
N THR A 633 -20.17 -4.39 -13.23
CA THR A 633 -20.23 -3.67 -14.52
C THR A 633 -20.12 -2.16 -14.32
N ALA A 634 -20.81 -1.61 -13.32
CA ALA A 634 -20.75 -0.19 -12.99
C ALA A 634 -19.35 0.24 -12.55
N LEU A 635 -18.64 -0.60 -11.79
CA LEU A 635 -17.26 -0.38 -11.40
C LEU A 635 -16.33 -0.32 -12.62
N LEU A 636 -16.49 -1.22 -13.60
CA LEU A 636 -15.70 -1.18 -14.84
C LEU A 636 -15.92 0.15 -15.58
N GLY A 637 -17.18 0.57 -15.71
CA GLY A 637 -17.53 1.85 -16.32
C GLY A 637 -16.93 3.05 -15.58
N LEU A 638 -16.92 3.02 -14.26
CA LEU A 638 -16.28 4.04 -13.42
C LEU A 638 -14.77 4.11 -13.67
N LEU A 639 -14.06 2.97 -13.67
CA LEU A 639 -12.62 2.90 -13.89
C LEU A 639 -12.23 3.40 -15.28
N VAL A 640 -12.97 3.00 -16.32
CA VAL A 640 -12.76 3.47 -17.70
C VAL A 640 -12.99 4.98 -17.79
N THR A 641 -14.09 5.48 -17.21
CA THR A 641 -14.40 6.92 -17.22
C THR A 641 -13.34 7.73 -16.49
N ALA A 642 -12.90 7.27 -15.31
CA ALA A 642 -11.86 7.92 -14.54
C ALA A 642 -10.52 7.93 -15.30
N THR A 643 -10.15 6.83 -15.96
CA THR A 643 -8.91 6.72 -16.74
C THR A 643 -8.91 7.66 -17.95
N VAL A 644 -9.97 7.63 -18.76
CA VAL A 644 -10.08 8.49 -19.95
C VAL A 644 -10.12 9.96 -19.54
N GLY A 645 -10.88 10.28 -18.50
CA GLY A 645 -10.98 11.64 -17.96
C GLY A 645 -9.64 12.14 -17.42
N ALA A 646 -8.91 11.29 -16.68
CA ALA A 646 -7.58 11.60 -16.15
C ALA A 646 -6.58 11.93 -17.26
N PHE A 647 -6.53 11.11 -18.31
CA PHE A 647 -5.57 11.30 -19.41
C PHE A 647 -5.90 12.49 -20.29
N ALA A 648 -7.19 12.71 -20.57
CA ALA A 648 -7.64 13.94 -21.21
C ALA A 648 -7.32 15.15 -20.33
N GLY A 649 -7.50 15.03 -19.01
CA GLY A 649 -7.14 16.05 -18.02
C GLY A 649 -5.66 16.42 -18.09
N VAL A 650 -4.76 15.46 -17.96
CA VAL A 650 -3.31 15.68 -18.05
C VAL A 650 -2.95 16.35 -19.38
N TRP A 651 -3.46 15.84 -20.50
CA TRP A 651 -3.15 16.39 -21.83
C TRP A 651 -3.62 17.83 -21.98
N LEU A 652 -4.85 18.14 -21.56
CA LEU A 652 -5.38 19.51 -21.56
C LEU A 652 -4.63 20.41 -20.57
N GLY A 653 -4.21 19.89 -19.42
CA GLY A 653 -3.44 20.59 -18.41
C GLY A 653 -2.06 21.02 -18.91
N ILE A 654 -1.28 20.10 -19.48
CA ILE A 654 0.04 20.38 -20.07
C ILE A 654 -0.09 21.36 -21.26
N ARG A 655 -1.22 21.37 -21.97
CA ARG A 655 -1.52 22.33 -23.03
C ARG A 655 -1.99 23.70 -22.51
N GLY A 656 -2.02 23.91 -21.19
CA GLY A 656 -2.42 25.16 -20.55
C GLY A 656 -3.93 25.43 -20.51
N ALA A 657 -4.79 24.44 -20.82
CA ALA A 657 -6.23 24.65 -20.92
C ALA A 657 -6.93 24.91 -19.57
N PHE A 658 -6.28 24.58 -18.46
CA PHE A 658 -6.81 24.80 -17.11
C PHE A 658 -6.19 26.02 -16.40
N GLY A 659 -5.53 26.89 -17.16
CA GLY A 659 -4.86 28.07 -16.63
C GLY A 659 -3.55 27.75 -15.91
N THR A 660 -2.91 28.80 -15.42
CA THR A 660 -1.64 28.71 -14.70
C THR A 660 -1.82 28.51 -13.19
N PRO A 661 -0.79 28.05 -12.45
CA PRO A 661 -0.85 27.98 -11.00
C PRO A 661 -1.16 29.31 -10.30
N GLU A 662 -0.86 30.44 -10.94
CA GLU A 662 -1.18 31.79 -10.46
C GLU A 662 -2.65 32.17 -10.68
N GLU A 663 -3.31 31.60 -11.69
CA GLU A 663 -4.71 31.88 -12.04
C GLU A 663 -5.70 31.08 -11.19
N GLY A 664 -5.30 29.90 -10.69
CA GLY A 664 -6.11 29.09 -9.79
C GLY A 664 -5.64 27.64 -9.67
N GLU A 665 -6.48 26.80 -9.06
CA GLU A 665 -6.16 25.40 -8.74
C GLU A 665 -6.71 24.38 -9.75
N LEU A 666 -7.32 24.83 -10.85
CA LEU A 666 -7.95 23.93 -11.82
C LEU A 666 -6.95 22.94 -12.44
N TRP A 667 -5.71 23.38 -12.68
CA TRP A 667 -4.63 22.52 -13.17
C TRP A 667 -4.37 21.33 -12.22
N TRP A 668 -4.46 21.54 -10.91
CA TRP A 668 -4.22 20.52 -9.88
C TRP A 668 -5.43 19.58 -9.73
N TRP A 669 -6.65 20.11 -9.83
CA TRP A 669 -7.87 19.32 -9.67
C TRP A 669 -8.23 18.46 -10.88
N LEU A 670 -8.09 19.00 -12.09
CA LEU A 670 -8.54 18.37 -13.34
C LEU A 670 -7.40 18.01 -14.29
N GLY A 671 -6.28 18.73 -14.21
CA GLY A 671 -5.12 18.59 -15.08
C GLY A 671 -4.13 17.55 -14.58
N SER A 672 -2.94 18.03 -14.21
CA SER A 672 -1.79 17.22 -13.81
C SER A 672 -1.25 17.65 -12.44
N GLU A 673 -1.06 16.73 -11.51
CA GLU A 673 -0.28 16.98 -10.28
C GLU A 673 1.23 16.94 -10.50
N GLY A 674 1.69 16.48 -11.67
CA GLY A 674 3.10 16.53 -12.07
C GLY A 674 4.05 15.67 -11.25
N LEU A 675 3.55 14.66 -10.56
CA LEU A 675 4.34 13.69 -9.78
C LEU A 675 4.29 12.35 -10.47
N GLU A 676 5.47 11.78 -10.78
CA GLU A 676 5.56 10.47 -11.42
C GLU A 676 4.72 9.41 -10.69
N TYR A 677 4.00 8.57 -11.46
CA TYR A 677 3.00 7.57 -11.03
C TYR A 677 1.68 8.14 -10.47
N LEU A 678 1.68 9.40 -10.03
CA LEU A 678 0.56 10.08 -9.38
C LEU A 678 0.20 11.39 -10.09
N GLU A 679 0.33 11.42 -11.42
CA GLU A 679 0.23 12.62 -12.23
C GLU A 679 -1.21 13.11 -12.38
N VAL A 680 -2.19 12.23 -12.29
CA VAL A 680 -3.57 12.58 -12.62
C VAL A 680 -4.16 13.58 -11.62
N GLY A 681 -4.93 14.56 -12.09
CA GLY A 681 -5.55 15.56 -11.22
C GLY A 681 -6.39 14.98 -10.07
N ARG A 682 -6.52 15.75 -8.99
CA ARG A 682 -7.10 15.32 -7.71
C ARG A 682 -8.50 14.70 -7.83
N LEU A 683 -9.36 15.23 -8.70
CA LEU A 683 -10.71 14.69 -8.94
C LEU A 683 -10.64 13.22 -9.41
N TRP A 684 -9.74 12.93 -10.34
CA TRP A 684 -9.59 11.61 -10.92
C TRP A 684 -9.05 10.60 -9.91
N LYS A 685 -8.11 11.02 -9.05
CA LYS A 685 -7.65 10.20 -7.91
C LYS A 685 -8.80 9.88 -6.95
N LEU A 686 -9.66 10.84 -6.63
CA LEU A 686 -10.82 10.59 -5.76
C LEU A 686 -11.81 9.60 -6.39
N LEU A 687 -12.02 9.65 -7.71
CA LEU A 687 -12.84 8.68 -8.44
C LEU A 687 -12.20 7.28 -8.45
N LEU A 688 -10.89 7.18 -8.63
CA LEU A 688 -10.15 5.92 -8.51
C LEU A 688 -10.24 5.34 -7.10
N LEU A 689 -10.06 6.17 -6.06
CA LEU A 689 -10.21 5.77 -4.66
C LEU A 689 -11.63 5.28 -4.38
N ALA A 690 -12.65 5.97 -4.90
CA ALA A 690 -14.04 5.51 -4.82
C ALA A 690 -14.25 4.17 -5.55
N GLY A 691 -13.57 3.97 -6.69
CA GLY A 691 -13.53 2.71 -7.42
C GLY A 691 -12.94 1.58 -6.58
N PHE A 692 -11.77 1.79 -5.98
CA PHE A 692 -11.12 0.78 -5.11
C PHE A 692 -11.95 0.48 -3.87
N ALA A 693 -12.51 1.51 -3.19
CA ALA A 693 -13.41 1.29 -2.06
C ALA A 693 -14.68 0.54 -2.46
N GLY A 694 -15.25 0.86 -3.63
CA GLY A 694 -16.39 0.16 -4.22
C GLY A 694 -16.07 -1.31 -4.53
N TRP A 695 -14.91 -1.57 -5.12
CA TRP A 695 -14.39 -2.90 -5.37
C TRP A 695 -14.26 -3.71 -4.07
N THR A 696 -13.62 -3.15 -3.03
CA THR A 696 -13.47 -3.82 -1.74
C THR A 696 -14.83 -4.17 -1.15
N GLY A 697 -15.79 -3.26 -1.27
CA GLY A 697 -17.18 -3.50 -0.86
C GLY A 697 -17.85 -4.65 -1.62
N LEU A 698 -17.59 -4.80 -2.93
CA LEU A 698 -18.11 -5.89 -3.76
C LEU A 698 -17.48 -7.23 -3.38
N VAL A 699 -16.15 -7.31 -3.26
CA VAL A 699 -15.44 -8.53 -2.88
C VAL A 699 -15.89 -9.00 -1.50
N LEU A 700 -15.93 -8.10 -0.52
CA LEU A 700 -16.35 -8.41 0.85
C LEU A 700 -17.81 -8.86 0.93
N ARG A 701 -18.69 -8.43 0.01
CA ARG A 701 -20.06 -8.95 -0.07
C ARG A 701 -20.11 -10.39 -0.56
N SER A 702 -19.24 -10.79 -1.48
CA SER A 702 -19.16 -12.18 -1.94
C SER A 702 -18.54 -13.06 -0.86
N VAL A 703 -17.41 -12.64 -0.29
CA VAL A 703 -16.69 -13.39 0.75
C VAL A 703 -17.54 -13.64 1.99
N ARG A 704 -18.33 -12.66 2.45
CA ARG A 704 -19.23 -12.84 3.62
C ARG A 704 -20.33 -13.88 3.46
N ARG A 705 -20.57 -14.39 2.24
CA ARG A 705 -21.53 -15.48 2.00
C ARG A 705 -20.85 -16.85 1.98
N MET A 706 -19.53 -16.89 1.95
CA MET A 706 -18.74 -18.10 2.08
C MET A 706 -18.68 -18.47 3.57
N ASP A 707 -18.67 -19.78 3.86
CA ASP A 707 -18.40 -20.29 5.21
C ASP A 707 -16.88 -20.29 5.45
N ASP A 708 -16.31 -19.09 5.49
CA ASP A 708 -14.88 -18.84 5.62
C ASP A 708 -14.58 -18.07 6.92
N SER A 709 -13.54 -18.48 7.64
CA SER A 709 -13.15 -17.77 8.86
C SER A 709 -12.67 -16.36 8.53
N PRO A 710 -12.73 -15.40 9.46
CA PRO A 710 -12.16 -14.07 9.25
C PRO A 710 -10.66 -14.07 8.94
N THR A 711 -9.95 -15.16 9.26
CA THR A 711 -8.54 -15.37 8.92
C THR A 711 -8.34 -16.27 7.69
N GLY A 712 -9.43 -16.71 7.07
CA GLY A 712 -9.44 -17.58 5.91
C GLY A 712 -9.08 -16.84 4.62
N LEU A 713 -8.84 -17.64 3.58
CA LEU A 713 -8.26 -17.19 2.32
C LEU A 713 -9.13 -16.14 1.59
N GLY A 714 -10.45 -16.25 1.68
CA GLY A 714 -11.38 -15.28 1.08
C GLY A 714 -11.35 -13.93 1.79
N HIS A 715 -11.31 -13.95 3.13
CA HIS A 715 -11.17 -12.71 3.91
C HIS A 715 -9.79 -12.08 3.72
N PHE A 716 -8.74 -12.90 3.66
CA PHE A 716 -7.38 -12.42 3.36
C PHE A 716 -7.32 -11.72 2.00
N LEU A 717 -7.95 -12.27 0.95
CA LEU A 717 -8.06 -11.63 -0.36
C LEU A 717 -8.75 -10.26 -0.28
N ALA A 718 -9.81 -10.15 0.53
CA ALA A 718 -10.53 -8.89 0.74
C ALA A 718 -9.70 -7.87 1.55
N TYR A 719 -8.89 -8.31 2.52
CA TYR A 719 -7.99 -7.43 3.28
C TYR A 719 -6.80 -6.96 2.45
N ALA A 720 -6.13 -7.89 1.76
CA ALA A 720 -5.03 -7.61 0.86
C ALA A 720 -5.50 -6.63 -0.23
N GLY A 721 -6.57 -6.94 -0.95
CA GLY A 721 -7.10 -6.02 -1.94
C GLY A 721 -7.70 -4.74 -1.35
N GLY A 722 -8.26 -4.78 -0.14
CA GLY A 722 -8.77 -3.60 0.55
C GLY A 722 -7.67 -2.62 0.93
N SER A 723 -6.47 -3.11 1.22
CA SER A 723 -5.30 -2.28 1.53
C SER A 723 -4.84 -1.41 0.34
N ILE A 724 -5.17 -1.80 -0.90
CA ILE A 724 -5.00 -0.97 -2.12
C ILE A 724 -5.66 0.38 -1.93
N ALA A 725 -6.92 0.39 -1.47
CA ALA A 725 -7.67 1.64 -1.26
C ALA A 725 -7.09 2.45 -0.10
N LEU A 726 -6.66 1.79 0.98
CA LEU A 726 -6.08 2.45 2.15
C LEU A 726 -4.77 3.17 1.81
N LEU A 727 -3.84 2.46 1.17
CA LEU A 727 -2.53 3.01 0.81
C LEU A 727 -2.63 4.05 -0.30
N PHE A 728 -3.53 3.86 -1.28
CA PHE A 728 -3.82 4.91 -2.26
C PHE A 728 -4.36 6.20 -1.59
N GLY A 729 -4.98 6.09 -0.42
CA GLY A 729 -5.37 7.22 0.42
C GLY A 729 -4.19 8.11 0.83
N ALA A 730 -2.97 7.58 0.92
CA ALA A 730 -1.77 8.36 1.21
C ALA A 730 -1.48 9.42 0.14
N SER A 731 -1.96 9.23 -1.09
CA SER A 731 -1.87 10.24 -2.15
C SER A 731 -2.57 11.55 -1.78
N MET A 732 -3.49 11.55 -0.81
CA MET A 732 -4.24 12.71 -0.33
C MET A 732 -3.55 13.48 0.80
N LEU A 733 -2.40 13.01 1.28
CA LEU A 733 -1.70 13.57 2.45
C LEU A 733 -0.67 14.65 2.09
N TYR A 734 -0.55 15.00 0.81
CA TYR A 734 0.29 16.09 0.33
C TYR A 734 -0.48 17.02 -0.62
N THR A 735 -0.01 18.27 -0.69
CA THR A 735 -0.51 19.31 -1.59
C THR A 735 0.65 19.91 -2.40
N PRO A 736 0.36 20.73 -3.45
CA PRO A 736 1.42 21.43 -4.17
C PRO A 736 2.34 22.28 -3.27
N GLU A 737 1.83 22.75 -2.12
CA GLU A 737 2.58 23.56 -1.13
C GLU A 737 3.50 22.74 -0.21
N THR A 738 3.29 21.43 -0.11
CA THR A 738 4.07 20.57 0.78
C THR A 738 5.54 20.59 0.36
N ASN A 739 6.50 20.51 1.29
CA ASN A 739 7.92 20.41 0.94
C ASN A 739 8.16 19.23 -0.03
N VAL A 740 9.06 19.37 -1.02
CA VAL A 740 9.27 18.30 -2.01
C VAL A 740 9.77 17.00 -1.38
N ALA A 741 10.65 17.06 -0.38
CA ALA A 741 11.16 15.87 0.32
C ALA A 741 10.03 15.08 1.00
N VAL A 742 9.07 15.79 1.59
CA VAL A 742 7.89 15.22 2.23
C VAL A 742 6.85 14.76 1.21
N THR A 743 6.75 15.45 0.08
CA THR A 743 5.93 15.00 -1.06
C THR A 743 6.43 13.66 -1.56
N GLU A 744 7.75 13.50 -1.70
CA GLU A 744 8.40 12.24 -2.10
C GLU A 744 8.13 11.12 -1.08
N PHE A 745 8.21 11.40 0.23
CA PHE A 745 7.85 10.43 1.27
C PHE A 745 6.45 9.83 1.03
N TRP A 746 5.41 10.67 0.88
CA TRP A 746 4.06 10.18 0.65
C TRP A 746 3.84 9.58 -0.75
N ARG A 747 4.57 10.05 -1.77
CA ARG A 747 4.52 9.49 -3.12
C ARG A 747 4.94 8.01 -3.08
N TRP A 748 6.03 7.68 -2.42
CA TRP A 748 6.53 6.30 -2.35
C TRP A 748 5.67 5.36 -1.50
N TRP A 749 4.88 5.86 -0.55
CA TRP A 749 3.83 5.04 0.09
C TRP A 749 2.81 4.51 -0.93
N VAL A 750 2.53 5.26 -2.00
CA VAL A 750 1.58 4.85 -3.03
C VAL A 750 2.26 4.13 -4.19
N VAL A 751 3.55 4.33 -4.41
CA VAL A 751 4.26 3.65 -5.49
C VAL A 751 4.83 2.33 -4.99
N HIS A 752 5.74 2.38 -4.02
CA HIS A 752 6.44 1.19 -3.53
C HIS A 752 5.53 0.31 -2.65
N MET A 753 4.97 0.83 -1.56
CA MET A 753 4.17 -0.04 -0.66
C MET A 753 2.91 -0.61 -1.36
N TRP A 754 2.37 0.11 -2.33
CA TRP A 754 1.20 -0.33 -3.08
C TRP A 754 1.55 -1.35 -4.18
N VAL A 755 2.56 -1.08 -5.01
CA VAL A 755 2.94 -1.98 -6.11
C VAL A 755 3.74 -3.17 -5.59
N GLU A 756 4.74 -2.95 -4.75
CA GLU A 756 5.65 -3.99 -4.28
C GLU A 756 5.15 -4.65 -2.98
N GLY A 757 4.47 -3.92 -2.09
CA GLY A 757 3.88 -4.50 -0.88
C GLY A 757 2.53 -5.20 -1.10
N VAL A 758 1.52 -4.46 -1.60
CA VAL A 758 0.14 -4.99 -1.68
C VAL A 758 -0.06 -5.98 -2.80
N PHE A 759 0.51 -5.74 -3.98
CA PHE A 759 0.35 -6.71 -5.06
C PHE A 759 0.97 -8.05 -4.67
N GLU A 760 2.14 -8.10 -4.04
CA GLU A 760 2.72 -9.36 -3.58
C GLU A 760 1.82 -10.11 -2.58
N PHE A 761 1.19 -9.43 -1.61
CA PHE A 761 0.20 -10.08 -0.75
C PHE A 761 -0.98 -10.65 -1.53
N PHE A 762 -1.47 -9.90 -2.51
CA PHE A 762 -2.58 -10.31 -3.37
C PHE A 762 -2.18 -11.47 -4.30
N VAL A 763 -0.95 -11.46 -4.82
CA VAL A 763 -0.36 -12.55 -5.61
C VAL A 763 -0.38 -13.84 -4.80
N THR A 764 0.21 -13.80 -3.60
CA THR A 764 0.31 -14.96 -2.72
C THR A 764 -1.09 -15.50 -2.37
N ALA A 765 -2.07 -14.61 -2.16
CA ALA A 765 -3.47 -15.00 -1.98
C ALA A 765 -4.05 -15.71 -3.22
N VAL A 766 -3.92 -15.09 -4.40
CA VAL A 766 -4.53 -15.58 -5.65
C VAL A 766 -3.89 -16.89 -6.12
N ILE A 767 -2.57 -17.00 -6.08
CA ILE A 767 -1.86 -18.24 -6.42
C ILE A 767 -2.33 -19.35 -5.48
N SER A 768 -2.40 -19.06 -4.18
CA SER A 768 -2.87 -20.05 -3.21
C SER A 768 -4.32 -20.45 -3.43
N VAL A 769 -5.22 -19.51 -3.73
CA VAL A 769 -6.62 -19.80 -4.11
C VAL A 769 -6.67 -20.70 -5.33
N ALA A 770 -5.87 -20.41 -6.36
CA ALA A 770 -5.85 -21.17 -7.59
C ALA A 770 -5.28 -22.59 -7.38
N LEU A 771 -4.20 -22.74 -6.62
CA LEU A 771 -3.60 -24.04 -6.32
C LEU A 771 -4.55 -24.91 -5.46
N VAL A 772 -5.22 -24.31 -4.48
CA VAL A 772 -6.22 -25.00 -3.64
C VAL A 772 -7.45 -25.37 -4.47
N SER A 773 -7.92 -24.50 -5.36
CA SER A 773 -9.09 -24.80 -6.21
C SER A 773 -8.82 -25.85 -7.28
N MET A 774 -7.55 -26.05 -7.66
CA MET A 774 -7.10 -27.12 -8.55
C MET A 774 -6.70 -28.41 -7.79
N GLU A 775 -6.92 -28.46 -6.47
CA GLU A 775 -6.55 -29.58 -5.59
C GLU A 775 -5.05 -29.93 -5.58
N LEU A 776 -4.17 -28.99 -5.99
CA LEU A 776 -2.73 -29.19 -6.05
C LEU A 776 -2.04 -29.12 -4.68
N ILE A 777 -2.63 -28.38 -3.73
CA ILE A 777 -2.12 -28.20 -2.37
C ILE A 777 -3.29 -28.21 -1.39
N GLU A 778 -3.09 -28.83 -0.21
CA GLU A 778 -4.07 -28.76 0.88
C GLU A 778 -4.25 -27.32 1.38
N ARG A 779 -5.51 -26.92 1.62
CA ARG A 779 -5.87 -25.59 2.12
C ARG A 779 -5.05 -25.16 3.35
N ARG A 780 -4.81 -26.07 4.30
CA ARG A 780 -4.07 -25.79 5.54
C ARG A 780 -2.62 -25.42 5.28
N ASP A 781 -1.97 -26.06 4.31
CA ASP A 781 -0.57 -25.80 4.01
C ASP A 781 -0.39 -24.55 3.15
N ALA A 782 -1.35 -24.28 2.26
CA ALA A 782 -1.46 -22.99 1.59
C ALA A 782 -1.59 -21.84 2.60
N GLU A 783 -2.49 -21.95 3.59
CA GLU A 783 -2.66 -20.92 4.63
C GLU A 783 -1.37 -20.67 5.45
N LYS A 784 -0.61 -21.72 5.81
CA LYS A 784 0.68 -21.54 6.52
C LYS A 784 1.74 -20.84 5.66
N ALA A 785 1.88 -21.24 4.40
CA ALA A 785 2.86 -20.67 3.48
C ALA A 785 2.57 -19.18 3.24
N ILE A 786 1.29 -18.83 3.05
CA ILE A 786 0.85 -17.43 2.92
C ILE A 786 1.20 -16.63 4.16
N LEU A 787 0.89 -17.13 5.37
CA LEU A 787 1.17 -16.38 6.61
C LEU A 787 2.67 -16.07 6.74
N PHE A 788 3.54 -17.01 6.38
CA PHE A 788 4.99 -16.79 6.39
C PHE A 788 5.44 -15.81 5.31
N GLU A 789 4.99 -15.99 4.06
CA GLU A 789 5.33 -15.10 2.95
C GLU A 789 4.89 -13.67 3.25
N VAL A 790 3.65 -13.48 3.71
CA VAL A 790 3.11 -12.17 4.09
C VAL A 790 3.87 -11.57 5.27
N PHE A 791 4.26 -12.38 6.25
CA PHE A 791 5.10 -11.90 7.36
C PHE A 791 6.47 -11.42 6.86
N ALA A 792 7.11 -12.18 5.98
CA ALA A 792 8.43 -11.84 5.45
C ALA A 792 8.37 -10.58 4.57
N ILE A 793 7.40 -10.51 3.67
CA ILE A 793 7.16 -9.35 2.79
C ILE A 793 6.80 -8.13 3.64
N MET A 794 5.91 -8.24 4.63
CA MET A 794 5.54 -7.12 5.50
C MET A 794 6.69 -6.67 6.40
N GLY A 795 7.50 -7.62 6.88
CA GLY A 795 8.64 -7.36 7.76
C GLY A 795 9.79 -6.66 7.05
N ALA A 796 9.88 -6.80 5.72
CA ALA A 796 10.89 -6.15 4.89
C ALA A 796 10.31 -4.95 4.10
N GLY A 797 9.32 -5.19 3.25
CA GLY A 797 8.75 -4.25 2.27
C GLY A 797 8.16 -2.96 2.83
N ILE A 798 7.50 -2.99 4.00
CA ILE A 798 6.89 -1.75 4.52
C ILE A 798 7.95 -0.72 4.92
N VAL A 799 9.04 -1.14 5.56
CA VAL A 799 10.12 -0.21 5.93
C VAL A 799 11.11 -0.04 4.78
N GLY A 800 11.27 -1.06 3.94
CA GLY A 800 12.19 -1.08 2.80
C GLY A 800 11.91 -0.03 1.72
N VAL A 801 10.67 0.51 1.66
CA VAL A 801 10.33 1.73 0.90
C VAL A 801 11.35 2.86 1.07
N SER A 802 12.01 2.91 2.22
CA SER A 802 12.98 3.95 2.53
C SER A 802 14.26 3.92 1.70
N HIS A 803 14.48 2.90 0.87
CA HIS A 803 15.51 2.97 -0.18
C HIS A 803 15.27 4.07 -1.23
N HIS A 804 14.04 4.60 -1.32
CA HIS A 804 13.72 5.75 -2.14
C HIS A 804 13.93 7.11 -1.44
N TYR A 805 14.27 7.09 -0.14
CA TYR A 805 14.40 8.29 0.70
C TYR A 805 15.83 8.81 0.79
N TRP A 806 16.81 8.01 0.38
CA TRP A 806 18.23 8.27 0.61
C TRP A 806 18.70 9.62 0.06
N TRP A 807 18.19 10.06 -1.08
CA TRP A 807 18.78 11.22 -1.79
C TRP A 807 17.81 12.40 -1.95
N VAL A 808 16.59 12.30 -1.42
CA VAL A 808 15.51 13.26 -1.68
C VAL A 808 15.37 14.35 -0.62
N GLY A 809 16.34 14.48 0.28
CA GLY A 809 16.32 15.48 1.36
C GLY A 809 15.64 15.02 2.65
N LEU A 810 15.32 13.73 2.77
CA LEU A 810 14.79 13.14 4.01
C LEU A 810 15.93 12.82 5.01
N PRO A 811 15.62 12.66 6.31
CA PRO A 811 16.63 12.40 7.33
C PRO A 811 17.59 11.25 7.00
N ASP A 812 18.83 11.40 7.43
CA ASP A 812 19.94 10.46 7.19
C ASP A 812 19.68 9.06 7.78
N PHE A 813 18.92 8.94 8.87
CA PHE A 813 18.50 7.65 9.44
C PHE A 813 17.68 6.78 8.47
N TRP A 814 17.18 7.30 7.35
CA TRP A 814 16.56 6.47 6.32
C TRP A 814 17.56 5.67 5.49
N VAL A 815 18.83 6.08 5.41
CA VAL A 815 19.90 5.30 4.79
C VAL A 815 20.07 3.93 5.47
N PRO A 816 20.30 3.83 6.79
CA PRO A 816 20.44 2.55 7.46
C PRO A 816 19.16 1.69 7.43
N LEU A 817 17.99 2.30 7.65
CA LEU A 817 16.71 1.58 7.65
C LEU A 817 16.40 1.04 6.24
N GLY A 818 16.46 1.90 5.23
CA GLY A 818 16.22 1.52 3.84
C GLY A 818 17.14 0.40 3.44
N THR A 819 18.46 0.56 3.69
CA THR A 819 19.45 -0.45 3.35
C THR A 819 19.15 -1.81 3.99
N THR A 820 18.76 -1.81 5.27
CA THR A 820 18.51 -3.04 6.02
C THR A 820 17.30 -3.77 5.47
N PHE A 821 16.17 -3.07 5.40
CA PHE A 821 14.89 -3.70 5.10
C PHE A 821 14.74 -4.02 3.62
N SER A 822 15.17 -3.16 2.70
CA SER A 822 15.14 -3.46 1.27
C SER A 822 16.11 -4.57 0.86
N THR A 823 17.21 -4.75 1.59
CA THR A 823 18.10 -5.91 1.37
C THR A 823 17.42 -7.22 1.76
N LEU A 824 16.64 -7.21 2.84
CA LEU A 824 15.93 -8.40 3.31
C LEU A 824 14.76 -8.79 2.38
N GLU A 825 14.22 -7.86 1.58
CA GLU A 825 13.22 -8.15 0.54
C GLU A 825 13.73 -9.14 -0.51
N PHE A 826 15.03 -9.21 -0.76
CA PHE A 826 15.60 -10.18 -1.69
C PHE A 826 15.37 -11.63 -1.25
N VAL A 827 15.31 -11.88 0.07
CA VAL A 827 15.25 -13.24 0.62
C VAL A 827 13.95 -13.96 0.22
N PRO A 828 12.74 -13.39 0.43
CA PRO A 828 11.49 -13.96 -0.08
C PRO A 828 11.50 -14.26 -1.59
N LEU A 829 12.09 -13.39 -2.42
CA LEU A 829 12.10 -13.55 -3.88
C LEU A 829 12.82 -14.83 -4.34
N VAL A 830 13.88 -15.23 -3.63
CA VAL A 830 14.59 -16.49 -3.89
C VAL A 830 13.69 -17.70 -3.59
N PHE A 831 12.90 -17.64 -2.50
CA PHE A 831 11.98 -18.72 -2.15
C PHE A 831 10.83 -18.84 -3.14
N VAL A 832 10.27 -17.72 -3.60
CA VAL A 832 9.23 -17.70 -4.63
C VAL A 832 9.73 -18.38 -5.91
N LEU A 833 10.98 -18.11 -6.33
CA LEU A 833 11.59 -18.78 -7.47
C LEU A 833 11.76 -20.28 -7.21
N TYR A 834 12.31 -20.68 -6.05
CA TYR A 834 12.51 -22.09 -5.70
C TYR A 834 11.19 -22.87 -5.75
N ARG A 835 10.14 -22.33 -5.13
CA ARG A 835 8.80 -22.92 -5.14
C ARG A 835 8.26 -23.06 -6.55
N SER A 836 8.37 -22.00 -7.36
CA SER A 836 7.91 -22.00 -8.75
C SER A 836 8.63 -23.05 -9.61
N LEU A 837 9.91 -23.31 -9.37
CA LEU A 837 10.65 -24.39 -10.02
C LEU A 837 10.14 -25.78 -9.60
N GLY A 838 9.68 -25.94 -8.37
CA GLY A 838 8.96 -27.13 -7.90
C GLY A 838 7.65 -27.32 -8.64
N GLU A 839 6.80 -26.28 -8.68
CA GLU A 839 5.52 -26.29 -9.40
C GLU A 839 5.68 -26.61 -10.89
N TYR A 840 6.73 -26.11 -11.54
CA TYR A 840 7.04 -26.45 -12.93
C TYR A 840 7.31 -27.95 -13.13
N ARG A 841 8.00 -28.60 -12.18
CA ARG A 841 8.25 -30.05 -12.24
C ARG A 841 6.95 -30.82 -12.07
N SER A 842 6.09 -30.39 -11.16
CA SER A 842 4.75 -30.95 -10.97
C SER A 842 3.88 -30.78 -12.22
N LEU A 843 3.85 -29.59 -12.84
CA LEU A 843 3.16 -29.37 -14.12
C LEU A 843 3.70 -30.30 -15.22
N ARG A 844 5.02 -30.48 -15.33
CA ARG A 844 5.59 -31.43 -16.28
C ARG A 844 5.17 -32.88 -16.01
N ALA A 845 4.90 -33.23 -14.77
CA ALA A 845 4.43 -34.57 -14.39
C ALA A 845 2.96 -34.80 -14.79
N GLN A 846 2.12 -33.75 -14.80
CA GLN A 846 0.69 -33.84 -15.22
C GLN A 846 0.49 -34.16 -16.72
N GLY A 847 1.48 -33.88 -17.58
CA GLY A 847 1.40 -34.17 -19.02
C GLY A 847 0.62 -33.14 -19.86
N GLU A 848 0.29 -33.48 -21.12
CA GLU A 848 -0.33 -32.55 -22.10
C GLU A 848 -1.83 -32.30 -21.88
N GLU A 849 -2.49 -33.04 -20.98
CA GLU A 849 -3.93 -32.93 -20.72
C GLU A 849 -4.28 -31.84 -19.68
N PHE A 850 -3.29 -31.13 -19.13
CA PHE A 850 -3.51 -30.14 -18.07
C PHE A 850 -4.27 -28.88 -18.58
N PRO A 851 -5.51 -28.61 -18.09
CA PRO A 851 -6.36 -27.54 -18.63
C PRO A 851 -5.80 -26.12 -18.46
N TYR A 852 -4.92 -25.92 -17.49
CA TYR A 852 -4.42 -24.61 -17.06
C TYR A 852 -2.91 -24.41 -17.38
N GLU A 853 -2.38 -25.12 -18.37
CA GLU A 853 -0.96 -25.00 -18.80
C GLU A 853 -0.55 -23.55 -19.05
N ILE A 854 -1.35 -22.79 -19.82
CA ILE A 854 -0.99 -21.42 -20.20
C ILE A 854 -1.03 -20.43 -19.03
N PRO A 855 -2.11 -20.37 -18.21
CA PRO A 855 -2.07 -19.57 -16.98
C PRO A 855 -0.86 -19.85 -16.11
N LEU A 856 -0.52 -21.13 -15.89
CA LEU A 856 0.63 -21.50 -15.07
C LEU A 856 1.96 -21.12 -15.74
N LEU A 857 2.08 -21.21 -17.06
CA LEU A 857 3.25 -20.73 -17.80
C LEU A 857 3.51 -19.23 -17.57
N PHE A 858 2.47 -18.40 -17.55
CA PHE A 858 2.60 -16.97 -17.21
C PHE A 858 3.05 -16.75 -15.75
N ILE A 859 2.49 -17.51 -14.80
CA ILE A 859 2.89 -17.44 -13.38
C ILE A 859 4.37 -17.83 -13.23
N LEU A 860 4.81 -18.90 -13.89
CA LEU A 860 6.22 -19.34 -13.87
C LEU A 860 7.15 -18.30 -14.50
N GLY A 861 6.75 -17.72 -15.63
CA GLY A 861 7.50 -16.62 -16.26
C GLY A 861 7.60 -15.41 -15.34
N SER A 862 6.51 -15.06 -14.65
CA SER A 862 6.48 -14.02 -13.64
C SER A 862 7.49 -14.27 -12.53
N SER A 863 7.52 -15.47 -11.94
CA SER A 863 8.46 -15.80 -10.86
C SER A 863 9.92 -15.69 -11.28
N VAL A 864 10.25 -16.08 -12.52
CA VAL A 864 11.60 -15.92 -13.07
C VAL A 864 11.97 -14.44 -13.17
N TRP A 865 11.07 -13.61 -13.70
CA TRP A 865 11.31 -12.18 -13.79
C TRP A 865 11.22 -11.46 -12.45
N ASN A 866 10.49 -11.98 -11.48
CA ASN A 866 10.49 -11.45 -10.13
C ASN A 866 11.87 -11.62 -9.51
N PHE A 867 12.49 -12.78 -9.69
CA PHE A 867 13.88 -12.99 -9.28
C PHE A 867 14.88 -12.16 -10.10
N VAL A 868 14.78 -12.11 -11.43
CA VAL A 868 15.75 -11.40 -12.27
C VAL A 868 15.59 -9.87 -12.19
N GLY A 869 14.37 -9.38 -12.40
CA GLY A 869 14.03 -7.96 -12.38
C GLY A 869 13.96 -7.41 -10.97
N GLY A 870 13.07 -7.94 -10.14
CA GLY A 870 12.89 -7.51 -8.74
C GLY A 870 14.11 -7.83 -7.88
N GLY A 871 14.59 -9.08 -7.95
CA GLY A 871 15.71 -9.55 -7.14
C GLY A 871 17.08 -9.07 -7.63
N VAL A 872 17.57 -9.57 -8.76
CA VAL A 872 18.97 -9.36 -9.21
C VAL A 872 19.21 -7.90 -9.60
N LEU A 873 18.38 -7.35 -10.48
CA LEU A 873 18.52 -5.95 -10.90
C LEU A 873 18.14 -5.00 -9.77
N GLY A 874 17.07 -5.29 -9.02
CA GLY A 874 16.67 -4.50 -7.86
C GLY A 874 17.76 -4.45 -6.79
N PHE A 875 18.33 -5.59 -6.39
CA PHE A 875 19.43 -5.61 -5.43
C PHE A 875 20.66 -4.85 -5.93
N PHE A 876 20.99 -4.97 -7.22
CA PHE A 876 22.12 -4.25 -7.81
C PHE A 876 21.96 -2.72 -7.67
N VAL A 877 20.78 -2.20 -8.00
CA VAL A 877 20.49 -0.77 -7.83
C VAL A 877 20.16 -0.40 -6.38
N ASN A 878 19.95 -1.35 -5.47
CA ASN A 878 19.67 -1.11 -4.06
C ASN A 878 20.95 -0.99 -3.19
N LEU A 879 22.12 -1.38 -3.68
CA LEU A 879 23.36 -1.16 -2.92
C LEU A 879 23.60 0.35 -2.77
N PRO A 880 23.63 0.96 -1.57
CA PRO A 880 23.68 2.43 -1.42
C PRO A 880 24.82 3.08 -2.19
N VAL A 881 26.00 2.43 -2.22
CA VAL A 881 27.17 2.91 -2.97
C VAL A 881 26.98 2.85 -4.48
N ILE A 882 26.20 1.89 -5.01
CA ILE A 882 25.88 1.84 -6.44
C ILE A 882 24.77 2.84 -6.73
N ASN A 883 23.71 2.82 -5.93
CA ASN A 883 22.55 3.69 -6.06
C ASN A 883 22.94 5.16 -6.02
N TYR A 884 23.89 5.56 -5.17
CA TYR A 884 24.39 6.95 -5.14
C TYR A 884 24.82 7.48 -6.52
N TYR A 885 25.40 6.62 -7.37
CA TYR A 885 25.81 6.99 -8.74
C TYR A 885 24.75 6.66 -9.79
N GLU A 886 23.96 5.62 -9.57
CA GLU A 886 22.99 5.11 -10.53
C GLU A 886 21.62 5.77 -10.41
N HIS A 887 21.26 6.32 -9.25
CA HIS A 887 19.94 6.86 -8.94
C HIS A 887 19.49 7.82 -10.03
N GLY A 888 18.36 7.50 -10.68
CA GLY A 888 17.85 8.28 -11.80
C GLY A 888 18.53 7.99 -13.14
N THR A 889 19.05 6.78 -13.39
CA THR A 889 19.64 6.39 -14.69
C THR A 889 18.89 5.24 -15.38
N TYR A 890 19.39 4.79 -16.54
CA TYR A 890 18.81 3.71 -17.34
C TYR A 890 18.89 2.33 -16.68
N LEU A 891 19.69 2.13 -15.62
CA LEU A 891 19.66 0.89 -14.86
C LEU A 891 18.35 0.78 -14.04
N THR A 892 17.86 1.90 -13.51
CA THR A 892 16.51 2.03 -12.93
C THR A 892 15.45 1.68 -13.97
N VAL A 893 15.60 2.14 -15.23
CA VAL A 893 14.66 1.78 -16.32
C VAL A 893 14.68 0.28 -16.61
N ALA A 894 15.85 -0.33 -16.64
CA ALA A 894 16.02 -1.77 -16.85
C ALA A 894 15.35 -2.59 -15.75
N HIS A 895 15.61 -2.22 -14.49
CA HIS A 895 14.96 -2.81 -13.32
C HIS A 895 13.44 -2.64 -13.38
N ALA A 896 12.95 -1.41 -13.60
CA ALA A 896 11.53 -1.10 -13.63
C ALA A 896 10.76 -1.90 -14.70
N HIS A 897 11.31 -2.06 -15.91
CA HIS A 897 10.65 -2.88 -16.94
C HIS A 897 10.69 -4.37 -16.59
N ALA A 898 11.84 -4.87 -16.13
CA ALA A 898 12.01 -6.27 -15.78
C ALA A 898 11.17 -6.69 -14.56
N ALA A 899 11.03 -5.81 -13.56
CA ALA A 899 10.23 -6.04 -12.36
C ALA A 899 8.74 -5.79 -12.62
N THR A 900 8.36 -4.58 -13.05
CA THR A 900 6.93 -4.22 -13.18
C THR A 900 6.22 -5.04 -14.25
N PHE A 901 6.75 -5.12 -15.47
CA PHE A 901 6.14 -5.95 -16.51
C PHE A 901 6.44 -7.43 -16.28
N GLY A 902 7.70 -7.77 -16.02
CA GLY A 902 8.13 -9.15 -15.92
C GLY A 902 7.52 -9.89 -14.73
N ALA A 903 7.52 -9.30 -13.53
CA ALA A 903 6.86 -9.90 -12.37
C ALA A 903 5.34 -9.66 -12.40
N PHE A 904 4.89 -8.43 -12.17
CA PHE A 904 3.46 -8.15 -11.98
C PHE A 904 2.65 -8.24 -13.27
N GLY A 905 3.22 -7.76 -14.38
CA GLY A 905 2.55 -7.79 -15.69
C GLY A 905 2.27 -9.19 -16.19
N LEU A 906 3.28 -10.06 -16.28
CA LEU A 906 3.09 -11.45 -16.71
C LEU A 906 2.12 -12.20 -15.80
N LEU A 907 2.19 -11.96 -14.50
CA LEU A 907 1.29 -12.59 -13.55
C LEU A 907 -0.16 -12.15 -13.74
N ALA A 908 -0.39 -10.85 -13.93
CA ALA A 908 -1.71 -10.31 -14.23
C ALA A 908 -2.27 -10.89 -15.55
N LEU A 909 -1.44 -11.03 -16.58
CA LEU A 909 -1.82 -11.72 -17.82
C LEU A 909 -2.15 -13.20 -17.59
N GLY A 910 -1.41 -13.88 -16.71
CA GLY A 910 -1.70 -15.26 -16.27
C GLY A 910 -3.08 -15.37 -15.62
N LEU A 911 -3.40 -14.46 -14.69
CA LEU A 911 -4.70 -14.37 -14.03
C LEU A 911 -5.83 -14.07 -15.03
N GLY A 912 -5.62 -13.12 -15.95
CA GLY A 912 -6.58 -12.84 -17.01
C GLY A 912 -6.83 -14.06 -17.91
N THR A 913 -5.78 -14.81 -18.21
CA THR A 913 -5.87 -16.07 -18.98
C THR A 913 -6.60 -17.15 -18.19
N TYR A 914 -6.39 -17.25 -16.87
CA TYR A 914 -7.12 -18.16 -15.99
C TYR A 914 -8.62 -17.86 -15.99
N ILE A 915 -9.00 -16.59 -15.78
CA ILE A 915 -10.41 -16.16 -15.82
C ILE A 915 -11.05 -16.58 -17.14
N LEU A 916 -10.38 -16.31 -18.27
CA LEU A 916 -10.87 -16.70 -19.60
C LEU A 916 -10.94 -18.22 -19.78
N ARG A 917 -10.00 -18.98 -19.24
CA ARG A 917 -10.00 -20.44 -19.31
C ARG A 917 -11.21 -21.04 -18.60
N VAL A 918 -11.60 -20.47 -17.47
CA VAL A 918 -12.76 -20.92 -16.68
C VAL A 918 -14.08 -20.53 -17.34
N VAL A 919 -14.20 -19.35 -17.96
CA VAL A 919 -15.47 -18.95 -18.60
C VAL A 919 -15.67 -19.52 -20.01
N THR A 920 -14.61 -19.99 -20.66
CA THR A 920 -14.68 -20.53 -22.03
C THR A 920 -14.96 -22.04 -21.98
N PRO A 921 -15.89 -22.56 -22.81
CA PRO A 921 -16.07 -24.01 -22.97
C PRO A 921 -14.79 -24.68 -23.47
N GLU A 922 -14.52 -25.92 -23.06
CA GLU A 922 -13.31 -26.65 -23.49
C GLU A 922 -13.20 -26.77 -25.01
N GLU A 923 -14.29 -27.12 -25.69
CA GLU A 923 -14.33 -27.26 -27.16
C GLU A 923 -13.99 -25.97 -27.93
N ALA A 924 -14.14 -24.81 -27.27
CA ALA A 924 -13.95 -23.50 -27.86
C ALA A 924 -12.59 -22.87 -27.52
N TRP A 925 -11.85 -23.46 -26.58
CA TRP A 925 -10.59 -22.94 -26.07
C TRP A 925 -9.45 -23.05 -27.09
N ASP A 926 -8.95 -21.91 -27.56
CA ASP A 926 -7.74 -21.81 -28.38
C ASP A 926 -6.59 -21.13 -27.59
N PRO A 927 -5.56 -21.88 -27.16
CA PRO A 927 -4.43 -21.32 -26.40
C PRO A 927 -3.41 -20.57 -27.28
N THR A 928 -3.53 -20.61 -28.61
CA THR A 928 -2.50 -20.13 -29.56
C THR A 928 -2.13 -18.67 -29.33
N TRP A 929 -3.14 -17.80 -29.14
CA TRP A 929 -2.94 -16.37 -28.94
C TRP A 929 -2.21 -16.04 -27.64
N PHE A 930 -2.55 -16.75 -26.56
CA PHE A 930 -1.92 -16.55 -25.25
C PHE A 930 -0.50 -17.13 -25.22
N ARG A 931 -0.27 -18.27 -25.87
CA ARG A 931 1.09 -18.82 -26.05
C ARG A 931 1.97 -17.88 -26.87
N GLY A 932 1.42 -17.28 -27.94
CA GLY A 932 2.08 -16.23 -28.71
C GLY A 932 2.40 -15.01 -27.86
N SER A 933 1.42 -14.51 -27.11
CA SER A 933 1.59 -13.39 -26.18
C SER A 933 2.71 -13.65 -25.18
N PHE A 934 2.72 -14.82 -24.53
CA PHE A 934 3.74 -15.20 -23.56
C PHE A 934 5.16 -15.10 -24.15
N TRP A 935 5.42 -15.78 -25.28
CA TRP A 935 6.76 -15.79 -25.86
C TRP A 935 7.17 -14.45 -26.44
N LEU A 936 6.26 -13.75 -27.12
CA LEU A 936 6.54 -12.44 -27.71
C LEU A 936 6.89 -11.40 -26.64
N THR A 937 6.14 -11.37 -25.55
CA THR A 937 6.41 -10.44 -24.43
C THR A 937 7.69 -10.79 -23.68
N ASN A 938 7.96 -12.08 -23.41
CA ASN A 938 9.19 -12.50 -22.73
C ASN A 938 10.45 -12.25 -23.58
N VAL A 939 10.42 -12.61 -24.87
CA VAL A 939 11.51 -12.32 -25.80
C VAL A 939 11.68 -10.81 -25.95
N GLY A 940 10.59 -10.07 -26.10
CA GLY A 940 10.62 -8.61 -26.17
C GLY A 940 11.28 -7.98 -24.95
N LEU A 941 10.87 -8.38 -23.74
CA LEU A 941 11.44 -7.90 -22.48
C LEU A 941 12.93 -8.26 -22.35
N ALA A 942 13.30 -9.50 -22.65
CA ALA A 942 14.70 -9.93 -22.58
C ALA A 942 15.59 -9.14 -23.56
N VAL A 943 15.14 -8.95 -24.80
CA VAL A 943 15.90 -8.23 -25.83
C VAL A 943 16.00 -6.74 -25.49
N MET A 944 14.91 -6.06 -25.09
CA MET A 944 15.00 -4.63 -24.75
C MET A 944 15.95 -4.39 -23.56
N THR A 945 15.91 -5.27 -22.56
CA THR A 945 16.74 -5.15 -21.35
C THR A 945 18.21 -5.41 -21.66
N LEU A 946 18.53 -6.52 -22.35
CA LEU A 946 19.91 -6.94 -22.60
C LEU A 946 20.59 -6.18 -23.75
N ALA A 947 19.84 -5.83 -24.80
CA ALA A 947 20.40 -5.17 -25.98
C ALA A 947 20.47 -3.65 -25.86
N SER A 948 19.68 -3.04 -24.96
CA SER A 948 19.58 -1.59 -24.84
C SER A 948 19.66 -1.08 -23.40
N LEU A 949 18.67 -1.38 -22.55
CA LEU A 949 18.52 -0.69 -21.26
C LEU A 949 19.73 -0.88 -20.34
N LEU A 950 20.20 -2.12 -20.16
CA LEU A 950 21.38 -2.40 -19.34
C LEU A 950 22.67 -1.81 -19.94
N PRO A 951 22.99 -2.02 -21.24
CA PRO A 951 24.16 -1.38 -21.85
C PRO A 951 24.17 0.16 -21.74
N VAL A 952 23.03 0.82 -21.96
CA VAL A 952 22.91 2.28 -21.81
C VAL A 952 23.08 2.67 -20.34
N GLY A 953 22.46 1.92 -19.42
CA GLY A 953 22.58 2.13 -17.98
C GLY A 953 24.02 2.01 -17.47
N PHE A 954 24.77 0.98 -17.89
CA PHE A 954 26.19 0.84 -17.56
C PHE A 954 27.06 1.92 -18.20
N ALA A 955 26.71 2.38 -19.40
CA ALA A 955 27.37 3.51 -20.02
C ALA A 955 27.12 4.81 -19.22
N GLN A 956 25.91 5.04 -18.73
CA GLN A 956 25.59 6.15 -17.84
C GLN A 956 26.36 6.05 -16.54
N LEU A 957 26.28 4.91 -15.85
CA LEU A 957 26.98 4.68 -14.60
C LEU A 957 28.48 4.95 -14.72
N ARG A 958 29.11 4.51 -15.81
CA ARG A 958 30.50 4.84 -16.11
C ARG A 958 30.71 6.34 -16.26
N THR A 959 29.87 7.03 -17.03
CA THR A 959 29.94 8.49 -17.20
C THR A 959 29.82 9.19 -15.85
N VAL A 960 28.92 8.75 -14.96
CA VAL A 960 28.82 9.33 -13.61
C VAL A 960 30.15 9.20 -12.87
N TYR A 961 30.78 8.02 -12.87
CA TYR A 961 32.06 7.82 -12.20
C TYR A 961 33.21 8.67 -12.74
N THR A 962 33.23 8.94 -14.06
CA THR A 962 34.38 9.58 -14.72
C THR A 962 34.20 11.06 -14.99
N GLU A 963 32.97 11.52 -15.21
CA GLU A 963 32.64 12.85 -15.71
C GLU A 963 31.65 13.60 -14.79
N GLY A 964 30.86 12.90 -13.96
CA GLY A 964 29.88 13.50 -13.05
C GLY A 964 28.44 13.13 -13.39
N TYR A 965 27.53 13.26 -12.41
CA TYR A 965 26.13 12.85 -12.59
C TYR A 965 25.39 13.70 -13.61
N ALA A 966 25.54 15.02 -13.58
CA ALA A 966 24.87 15.92 -14.51
C ALA A 966 25.24 15.64 -15.99
N GLU A 967 26.48 15.21 -16.26
CA GLU A 967 26.91 14.82 -17.62
C GLU A 967 26.27 13.50 -18.07
N ALA A 968 26.11 12.50 -17.20
CA ALA A 968 25.40 11.27 -17.56
C ALA A 968 23.92 11.49 -17.89
N ARG A 969 23.36 12.61 -17.42
CA ARG A 969 21.98 13.05 -17.61
C ARG A 969 21.82 14.11 -18.71
N SER A 970 22.92 14.53 -19.32
CA SER A 970 22.93 15.59 -20.33
C SER A 970 22.36 15.10 -21.67
N LEU A 971 22.00 16.05 -22.54
CA LEU A 971 21.57 15.73 -23.90
C LEU A 971 22.71 15.07 -24.68
N GLU A 972 23.92 15.58 -24.47
CA GLU A 972 25.17 15.18 -25.09
C GLU A 972 25.47 13.69 -24.83
N PHE A 973 25.17 13.18 -23.64
CA PHE A 973 25.28 11.74 -23.36
C PHE A 973 24.42 10.89 -24.30
N TYR A 974 23.14 11.25 -24.48
CA TYR A 974 22.21 10.50 -25.31
C TYR A 974 22.54 10.61 -26.80
N GLU A 975 23.17 11.71 -27.23
CA GLU A 975 23.61 11.92 -28.62
C GLU A 975 24.90 11.17 -28.98
N ARG A 976 25.62 10.59 -27.99
CA ARG A 976 26.82 9.77 -28.26
C ARG A 976 26.48 8.65 -29.25
N PRO A 977 27.26 8.44 -30.34
CA PRO A 977 26.91 7.48 -31.39
C PRO A 977 26.67 6.04 -30.90
N ARG A 978 27.40 5.62 -29.86
CA ARG A 978 27.22 4.30 -29.25
C ARG A 978 25.90 4.20 -28.48
N VAL A 979 25.50 5.26 -27.78
CA VAL A 979 24.23 5.31 -27.04
C VAL A 979 23.07 5.30 -28.02
N GLN A 980 23.13 6.11 -29.09
CA GLN A 980 22.15 6.10 -30.19
C GLN A 980 21.99 4.71 -30.83
N ALA A 981 23.09 3.98 -31.08
CA ALA A 981 23.02 2.63 -31.61
C ALA A 981 22.31 1.64 -30.67
N LEU A 982 22.55 1.75 -29.36
CA LEU A 982 21.88 0.93 -28.34
C LEU A 982 20.40 1.29 -28.21
N LEU A 983 20.04 2.57 -28.31
CA LEU A 983 18.66 3.04 -28.32
C LEU A 983 17.91 2.51 -29.56
N TRP A 984 18.55 2.48 -30.73
CA TRP A 984 18.00 1.83 -31.93
C TRP A 984 17.80 0.32 -31.76
N ALA A 985 18.77 -0.36 -31.14
CA ALA A 985 18.69 -1.81 -30.89
C ALA A 985 17.47 -2.19 -30.04
N ARG A 986 16.95 -1.26 -29.23
CA ARG A 986 15.73 -1.43 -28.43
C ARG A 986 14.50 -1.82 -29.27
N THR A 987 14.40 -1.33 -30.50
CA THR A 987 13.28 -1.64 -31.41
C THR A 987 13.07 -3.13 -31.65
N LEU A 988 14.15 -3.93 -31.54
CA LEU A 988 14.12 -5.39 -31.65
C LEU A 988 13.39 -6.07 -30.47
N GLY A 989 13.35 -5.42 -29.31
CA GLY A 989 12.59 -5.86 -28.13
C GLY A 989 11.20 -5.24 -28.05
N ASP A 990 11.07 -3.96 -28.42
CA ASP A 990 9.78 -3.25 -28.40
C ASP A 990 8.77 -3.86 -29.39
N THR A 991 9.22 -4.29 -30.57
CA THR A 991 8.33 -4.86 -31.60
C THR A 991 7.65 -6.17 -31.13
N PRO A 992 8.38 -7.20 -30.64
CA PRO A 992 7.75 -8.35 -30.01
C PRO A 992 6.84 -8.00 -28.84
N MET A 993 7.20 -7.01 -28.00
CA MET A 993 6.35 -6.58 -26.88
C MET A 993 4.97 -6.10 -27.36
N ILE A 994 4.93 -5.22 -28.38
CA ILE A 994 3.68 -4.72 -28.97
C ILE A 994 2.86 -5.87 -29.57
N LEU A 995 3.51 -6.76 -30.33
CA LEU A 995 2.83 -7.92 -30.92
C LEU A 995 2.27 -8.86 -29.85
N GLY A 996 2.97 -9.02 -28.72
CA GLY A 996 2.53 -9.81 -27.59
C GLY A 996 1.32 -9.21 -26.86
N ALA A 997 1.29 -7.88 -26.70
CA ALA A 997 0.14 -7.15 -26.18
C ALA A 997 -1.09 -7.27 -27.09
N LEU A 998 -0.89 -7.14 -28.41
CA LEU A 998 -1.94 -7.34 -29.41
C LEU A 998 -2.46 -8.78 -29.41
N ALA A 999 -1.56 -9.76 -29.37
CA ALA A 999 -1.93 -11.18 -29.33
C ALA A 999 -2.78 -11.51 -28.10
N PHE A 1000 -2.40 -11.00 -26.91
CA PHE A 1000 -3.21 -11.15 -25.70
C PHE A 1000 -4.60 -10.56 -25.87
N THR A 1001 -4.68 -9.32 -26.36
CA THR A 1001 -5.94 -8.59 -26.49
C THR A 1001 -6.89 -9.27 -27.48
N VAL A 1002 -6.37 -9.68 -28.64
CA VAL A 1002 -7.14 -10.42 -29.64
C VAL A 1002 -7.59 -11.77 -29.08
N GLY A 1003 -6.71 -12.50 -28.39
CA GLY A 1003 -7.05 -13.74 -27.70
C GLY A 1003 -8.17 -13.54 -26.68
N ALA A 1004 -8.05 -12.51 -25.84
CA ALA A 1004 -9.03 -12.18 -24.81
C ALA A 1004 -10.41 -11.86 -25.39
N VAL A 1005 -10.47 -11.02 -26.41
CA VAL A 1005 -11.73 -10.68 -27.10
C VAL A 1005 -12.35 -11.92 -27.74
N ARG A 1006 -11.56 -12.75 -28.44
CA ARG A 1006 -12.09 -13.96 -29.11
C ARG A 1006 -12.65 -14.98 -28.12
N GLN A 1007 -11.95 -15.23 -27.02
CA GLN A 1007 -12.41 -16.16 -26.00
C GLN A 1007 -13.64 -15.63 -25.26
N LEU A 1008 -13.69 -14.33 -24.97
CA LEU A 1008 -14.87 -13.77 -24.31
C LEU A 1008 -16.13 -13.87 -25.19
N TYR A 1009 -16.01 -13.73 -26.51
CA TYR A 1009 -17.13 -13.98 -27.43
C TYR A 1009 -17.59 -15.45 -27.47
N ARG A 1010 -16.70 -16.38 -27.11
CA ARG A 1010 -16.97 -17.82 -27.02
C ARG A 1010 -17.32 -18.26 -25.61
N ALA A 1011 -17.29 -17.35 -24.63
CA ALA A 1011 -17.54 -17.67 -23.24
C ALA A 1011 -18.96 -18.19 -23.03
N ARG A 1012 -19.10 -19.08 -22.05
CA ARG A 1012 -20.39 -19.59 -21.59
C ARG A 1012 -21.25 -18.41 -21.16
N ARG A 1013 -22.48 -18.33 -21.69
CA ARG A 1013 -23.47 -17.40 -21.14
C ARG A 1013 -23.81 -17.86 -19.72
N PRO A 1014 -23.99 -16.94 -18.76
CA PRO A 1014 -24.43 -17.33 -17.42
C PRO A 1014 -25.76 -18.08 -17.55
N PRO A 1015 -26.04 -19.08 -16.70
CA PRO A 1015 -27.34 -19.71 -16.66
C PRO A 1015 -28.39 -18.63 -16.37
N THR A 1016 -29.11 -18.19 -17.40
CA THR A 1016 -30.33 -17.38 -17.23
C THR A 1016 -31.25 -18.18 -16.33
N GLU A 1017 -31.58 -17.64 -15.15
CA GLU A 1017 -32.48 -18.19 -14.12
C GLU A 1017 -33.18 -19.44 -14.65
N ARG A 1018 -32.59 -20.62 -14.39
CA ARG A 1018 -33.23 -21.88 -14.79
C ARG A 1018 -34.62 -21.84 -14.21
N HIS A 1019 -35.60 -21.92 -15.09
CA HIS A 1019 -37.00 -22.18 -14.80
C HIS A 1019 -37.17 -22.76 -13.40
N ARG A 1020 -37.86 -22.03 -12.51
CA ARG A 1020 -38.68 -22.67 -11.47
C ARG A 1020 -39.51 -23.73 -12.20
N LYS A 1021 -39.00 -24.96 -12.22
CA LYS A 1021 -39.80 -26.12 -12.53
C LYS A 1021 -40.87 -26.12 -11.46
N THR A 1022 -42.04 -25.60 -11.80
CA THR A 1022 -43.27 -26.05 -11.17
C THR A 1022 -43.18 -27.58 -11.16
N PRO A 1023 -43.24 -28.24 -10.00
CA PRO A 1023 -43.41 -29.68 -9.97
C PRO A 1023 -44.71 -29.96 -10.71
N GLY A 1024 -44.61 -30.62 -11.86
CA GLY A 1024 -45.76 -31.03 -12.64
C GLY A 1024 -46.38 -32.26 -12.01
N ALA A 1025 -47.70 -32.16 -11.83
CA ALA A 1025 -48.70 -33.20 -11.50
C ALA A 1025 -48.67 -33.78 -10.08
#